data_AF-A0A1Z4LJY2-F1
#
_entry.id   AF-A0A1Z4LJY2-F1
#
_cell.length_a   1.000
_cell.length_b   1.000
_cell.length_c   1.000
_cell.angle_alpha   90.00
_cell.angle_beta   90.00
_cell.angle_gamma   90.00
#
_symmetry.space_group_name_H-M   'P 1'
#
loop_
_entity.id
_entity.type
_entity.pdbx_description
1 polymer ?
#
loop_
_entity_poly.entity_id
_entity_poly.type
_entity_poly.pdbx_seq_one_letter_code
_entity_poly.pdbx_strand_id
1 'polypeptide(L)'
;MIAHNIFLDLTSDFAPHKRSIRDNIKGAWAQPDPGGRGYAKNFMSFGLSTIEIPIAQIRTNLLNRLGVDLVDWWLNDSVPMPPNMVDLLQTGILKGMRLTENELLADLSFAHDKPVTSEIISWINGIRKEIATDNKLQCTYQGANVLGAERGKILQFLDYLQREVDEYRNHHLQELSPDERAHGDFLQKMYDNRNRIIQQGKSALEAELYRIIQDRSRGPKFAGNFIVTVRQLLTNLAEKFRWESEKTWQPNQINRQRQYEASLEEIAKSKGSFELAKQYQMEKLCKDALTGIEASIFALIQRKSRTLGLEVIARLQEHLEILEQRLARFNQKLRLLRDDFKQAADREAQSADALKINGLKIYDREELNFLYQDMIERLGGTLVDNQSRYESGLNQVCNTITADVLKNVSSLWKQTRQPDETMQLFDITQLPDVLNEDFKEKIAERTRLVVLQAPEESKLKKELAACDRLFKILQNEPEAIRSNIRIVYQRSKPLILLSQAVLAGADASFTPALNTKVAIVGGRNTSNPAAMKLLPFLQQRVGSIEALTPLGEQERHRIVFVQEIGGFSLRSVEGMRELQQSYQDWQGQMIEAKRAKIRGENKELPIPVHIQKEPPFWDVFPEDKDVFRLVLQGRALGILKLEENRSTHEKVIRYTRKTVTGNENMDIASNWEEAVQVLEVLTCRPDREEIHQQVSAKFLEADKPELKQVLYDQFMNYLKQRAIELEKLGGVDSPDYKREDTIIQNIIVSQKLKNEEYSDSFVQPKQHKTQQLQQTSIGFKIESRYGEYKEYLNQLSNLNVPQEAFVTSAKAQASKLNLDLRKAEAIWNQFINPSPISPQEAEYEQYLSQLSNFDVPQDAFINSAENKALELGLDKSKAEVLWNKFIMN
;
A
#
# COMPACT_ATOMS: atom_id res chain seq x y z
N MET A 1 4.30 10.24 7.65
CA MET A 1 5.74 10.57 7.63
C MET A 1 6.61 9.49 8.25
N ILE A 2 6.42 9.13 9.54
CA ILE A 2 7.23 8.08 10.20
C ILE A 2 7.20 6.74 9.42
N ALA A 3 6.02 6.24 9.06
CA ALA A 3 5.89 5.02 8.26
C ALA A 3 6.60 5.10 6.90
N HIS A 4 6.54 6.25 6.22
CA HIS A 4 7.26 6.48 4.96
C HIS A 4 8.78 6.50 5.18
N ASN A 5 9.24 7.09 6.28
CA ASN A 5 10.65 7.11 6.65
C ASN A 5 11.19 5.70 6.90
N ILE A 6 10.40 4.85 7.57
CA ILE A 6 10.70 3.43 7.82
C ILE A 6 10.74 2.66 6.49
N PHE A 7 9.77 2.86 5.60
CA PHE A 7 9.78 2.24 4.26
C PHE A 7 11.05 2.59 3.50
N LEU A 8 11.45 3.86 3.50
CA LEU A 8 12.70 4.29 2.85
C LEU A 8 13.96 3.67 3.47
N ASP A 9 13.94 3.28 4.75
CA ASP A 9 15.08 2.64 5.42
C ASP A 9 15.18 1.13 5.14
N LEU A 10 14.08 0.49 4.72
CA LEU A 10 13.98 -0.98 4.62
C LEU A 10 13.85 -1.50 3.19
N THR A 11 13.03 -0.85 2.35
CA THR A 11 12.58 -1.43 1.07
C THR A 11 12.83 -0.54 -0.15
N SER A 12 13.20 0.73 0.05
CA SER A 12 13.52 1.63 -1.06
C SER A 12 14.97 1.46 -1.53
N ASP A 13 15.21 1.71 -2.80
CA ASP A 13 16.56 1.79 -3.39
C ASP A 13 17.39 2.92 -2.75
N PHE A 14 16.73 3.87 -2.07
CA PHE A 14 17.36 4.96 -1.33
C PHE A 14 17.93 4.54 0.03
N ALA A 15 17.59 3.35 0.56
CA ALA A 15 17.98 2.91 1.90
C ALA A 15 19.50 2.97 2.19
N PRO A 16 20.41 2.51 1.29
CA PRO A 16 21.85 2.56 1.55
C PRO A 16 22.36 4.00 1.73
N HIS A 17 21.83 4.93 0.94
CA HIS A 17 22.20 6.34 0.97
C HIS A 17 21.73 7.01 2.26
N LYS A 18 20.57 6.61 2.77
CA LYS A 18 20.04 7.12 4.03
C LYS A 18 20.80 6.56 5.24
N ARG A 19 21.19 5.28 5.25
CA ARG A 19 22.04 4.70 6.31
C ARG A 19 23.40 5.38 6.40
N SER A 20 24.01 5.70 5.26
CA SER A 20 25.27 6.45 5.19
C SER A 20 25.19 7.84 5.86
N ILE A 21 24.02 8.50 5.88
CA ILE A 21 23.85 9.75 6.63
C ILE A 21 24.12 9.50 8.11
N ARG A 22 23.52 8.45 8.68
CA ARG A 22 23.60 8.16 10.11
C ARG A 22 25.00 7.74 10.53
N ASP A 23 25.70 6.99 9.68
CA ASP A 23 27.10 6.63 9.92
C ASP A 23 28.01 7.86 10.06
N ASN A 24 27.77 8.91 9.29
CA ASN A 24 28.54 10.16 9.37
C ASN A 24 28.26 10.97 10.65
N ILE A 25 27.12 10.77 11.32
CA ILE A 25 26.75 11.51 12.54
C ILE A 25 27.08 10.72 13.82
N LYS A 26 27.35 9.40 13.73
CA LYS A 26 27.66 8.53 14.89
C LYS A 26 28.76 9.08 15.81
N GLY A 27 29.80 9.71 15.25
CA GLY A 27 30.89 10.29 16.04
C GLY A 27 30.43 11.42 16.98
N ALA A 28 29.43 12.21 16.56
CA ALA A 28 28.84 13.28 17.36
C ALA A 28 27.90 12.74 18.46
N TRP A 29 27.41 11.51 18.33
CA TRP A 29 26.46 10.89 19.28
C TRP A 29 27.12 10.30 20.53
N ALA A 30 28.42 9.99 20.45
CA ALA A 30 29.14 9.29 21.51
C ALA A 30 29.57 10.20 22.68
N GLN A 31 29.47 11.53 22.53
CA GLN A 31 29.96 12.48 23.53
C GLN A 31 28.81 13.06 24.37
N PRO A 32 28.96 13.14 25.70
CA PRO A 32 27.97 13.80 26.56
C PRO A 32 27.88 15.30 26.24
N ASP A 33 26.75 15.90 26.62
CA ASP A 33 26.54 17.33 26.61
C ASP A 33 27.52 18.03 27.56
N PRO A 34 28.47 18.86 27.06
CA PRO A 34 29.56 19.36 27.89
C PRO A 34 29.09 20.59 28.69
N GLY A 35 27.96 21.19 28.31
CA GLY A 35 27.24 22.21 29.07
C GLY A 35 25.99 21.69 29.77
N GLY A 36 25.64 20.40 29.61
CA GLY A 36 24.52 19.77 30.32
C GLY A 36 25.00 19.01 31.56
N ARG A 37 24.07 18.35 32.26
CA ARG A 37 24.38 17.48 33.42
C ARG A 37 24.93 16.09 33.03
N GLY A 38 25.71 16.02 31.95
CA GLY A 38 26.31 14.76 31.46
C GLY A 38 25.39 13.88 30.60
N TYR A 39 24.19 14.34 30.23
CA TYR A 39 23.28 13.60 29.34
C TYR A 39 23.83 13.47 27.91
N ALA A 40 23.42 12.40 27.22
CA ALA A 40 23.87 12.10 25.86
C ALA A 40 23.29 13.06 24.80
N LYS A 41 24.04 13.28 23.72
CA LYS A 41 23.62 14.03 22.52
C LYS A 41 23.13 13.12 21.39
N ASN A 42 22.69 11.91 21.70
CA ASN A 42 22.35 10.89 20.71
C ASN A 42 20.95 11.05 20.09
N PHE A 43 20.36 12.25 20.18
CA PHE A 43 19.05 12.53 19.60
C PHE A 43 19.16 12.92 18.11
N MET A 44 18.12 12.54 17.37
CA MET A 44 17.98 12.80 15.95
C MET A 44 16.54 13.17 15.64
N SER A 45 16.36 14.09 14.70
CA SER A 45 15.08 14.43 14.09
C SER A 45 15.21 14.32 12.58
N PHE A 46 14.09 14.12 11.91
CA PHE A 46 14.05 14.05 10.45
C PHE A 46 12.81 14.75 9.92
N GLY A 47 12.91 15.17 8.67
CA GLY A 47 11.81 15.68 7.87
C GLY A 47 11.87 15.04 6.49
N LEU A 48 10.69 14.90 5.90
CA LEU A 48 10.55 14.24 4.61
C LEU A 48 9.42 14.85 3.81
N SER A 49 9.69 15.16 2.54
CA SER A 49 8.67 15.53 1.58
C SER A 49 8.90 14.86 0.23
N THR A 50 7.84 14.74 -0.57
CA THR A 50 7.92 14.11 -1.90
C THR A 50 7.20 14.93 -2.97
N ILE A 51 7.73 14.87 -4.20
CA ILE A 51 6.96 15.17 -5.41
C ILE A 51 6.57 13.81 -5.97
N GLU A 52 5.28 13.50 -6.03
CA GLU A 52 4.86 12.10 -6.20
C GLU A 52 3.58 11.95 -7.03
N ILE A 53 3.59 10.91 -7.85
CA ILE A 53 2.45 10.38 -8.59
C ILE A 53 1.91 9.18 -7.80
N PRO A 54 0.60 9.08 -7.50
CA PRO A 54 -0.03 7.95 -6.83
C PRO A 54 -0.11 6.72 -7.75
N ILE A 55 1.03 6.20 -8.19
CA ILE A 55 1.13 5.15 -9.21
C ILE A 55 0.45 3.84 -8.79
N ALA A 56 0.46 3.52 -7.49
CA ALA A 56 -0.21 2.34 -6.97
C ALA A 56 -1.72 2.44 -7.22
N GLN A 57 -2.35 3.54 -6.83
CA GLN A 57 -3.78 3.79 -7.04
C GLN A 57 -4.12 3.86 -8.53
N ILE A 58 -3.27 4.49 -9.35
CA ILE A 58 -3.46 4.54 -10.82
C ILE A 58 -3.48 3.12 -11.39
N ARG A 59 -2.46 2.29 -11.10
CA ARG A 59 -2.39 0.92 -11.62
C ARG A 59 -3.56 0.06 -11.14
N THR A 60 -3.94 0.17 -9.87
CA THR A 60 -5.08 -0.57 -9.32
C THR A 60 -6.41 -0.10 -9.91
N ASN A 61 -6.56 1.19 -10.21
CA ASN A 61 -7.72 1.69 -10.94
C ASN A 61 -7.78 1.10 -12.37
N LEU A 62 -6.67 1.14 -13.11
CA LEU A 62 -6.61 0.64 -14.49
C LEU A 62 -6.86 -0.87 -14.59
N LEU A 63 -6.32 -1.68 -13.66
CA LEU A 63 -6.57 -3.13 -13.68
C LEU A 63 -8.03 -3.47 -13.35
N ASN A 64 -8.68 -2.68 -12.48
CA ASN A 64 -10.09 -2.86 -12.16
C ASN A 64 -10.97 -2.42 -13.33
N ARG A 65 -10.62 -1.35 -14.05
CA ARG A 65 -11.28 -0.95 -15.30
C ARG A 65 -11.18 -2.03 -16.37
N LEU A 66 -10.01 -2.66 -16.51
CA LEU A 66 -9.85 -3.81 -17.40
C LEU A 66 -10.68 -5.02 -16.96
N GLY A 67 -10.86 -5.21 -15.64
CA GLY A 67 -11.80 -6.19 -15.10
C GLY A 67 -13.24 -5.91 -15.49
N VAL A 68 -13.68 -4.64 -15.44
CA VAL A 68 -15.00 -4.21 -15.93
C VAL A 68 -15.14 -4.54 -17.42
N ASP A 69 -14.20 -4.10 -18.26
CA ASP A 69 -14.29 -4.31 -19.70
C ASP A 69 -14.21 -5.79 -20.09
N LEU A 70 -13.45 -6.62 -19.35
CA LEU A 70 -13.42 -8.07 -19.55
C LEU A 70 -14.80 -8.69 -19.32
N VAL A 71 -15.47 -8.29 -18.24
CA VAL A 71 -16.78 -8.84 -17.89
C VAL A 71 -17.87 -8.30 -18.83
N ASP A 72 -17.82 -7.03 -19.21
CA ASP A 72 -18.68 -6.47 -20.26
C ASP A 72 -18.41 -7.15 -21.61
N TRP A 73 -17.15 -7.50 -21.89
CA TRP A 73 -16.80 -8.30 -23.06
C TRP A 73 -17.47 -9.67 -22.99
N TRP A 74 -17.43 -10.40 -21.86
CA TRP A 74 -18.17 -11.67 -21.69
C TRP A 74 -19.69 -11.53 -21.81
N LEU A 75 -20.28 -10.46 -21.27
CA LEU A 75 -21.72 -10.17 -21.38
C LEU A 75 -22.13 -9.85 -22.82
N ASN A 76 -21.26 -9.18 -23.59
CA ASN A 76 -21.41 -8.90 -25.01
C ASN A 76 -22.78 -8.28 -25.39
N ASP A 77 -23.28 -7.37 -24.56
CA ASP A 77 -24.65 -6.83 -24.65
C ASP A 77 -24.91 -5.98 -25.91
N SER A 78 -23.85 -5.50 -26.56
CA SER A 78 -23.89 -4.60 -27.72
C SER A 78 -24.14 -5.29 -29.06
N VAL A 79 -24.14 -6.62 -29.12
CA VAL A 79 -24.34 -7.37 -30.36
C VAL A 79 -25.75 -7.17 -30.93
N PRO A 80 -25.88 -6.83 -32.23
CA PRO A 80 -27.17 -6.73 -32.89
C PRO A 80 -27.78 -8.13 -33.08
N MET A 81 -29.07 -8.25 -32.75
CA MET A 81 -29.83 -9.48 -32.95
C MET A 81 -30.11 -9.71 -34.45
N PRO A 82 -30.03 -10.95 -34.96
CA PRO A 82 -30.40 -11.24 -36.34
C PRO A 82 -31.87 -10.91 -36.62
N PRO A 83 -32.20 -10.38 -37.81
CA PRO A 83 -33.55 -9.93 -38.14
C PRO A 83 -34.57 -11.06 -38.29
N ASN A 84 -34.15 -12.29 -38.66
CA ASN A 84 -35.04 -13.45 -38.81
C ASN A 84 -34.55 -14.65 -37.97
N MET A 85 -34.74 -14.55 -36.65
CA MET A 85 -34.34 -15.61 -35.70
C MET A 85 -35.08 -16.93 -35.93
N VAL A 86 -36.37 -16.88 -36.25
CA VAL A 86 -37.20 -18.09 -36.39
C VAL A 86 -36.68 -18.98 -37.50
N ASP A 87 -36.41 -18.41 -38.67
CA ASP A 87 -35.92 -19.17 -39.83
C ASP A 87 -34.52 -19.76 -39.56
N LEU A 88 -33.60 -18.96 -39.02
CA LEU A 88 -32.24 -19.42 -38.68
C LEU A 88 -32.25 -20.60 -37.69
N LEU A 89 -33.16 -20.58 -36.72
CA LEU A 89 -33.29 -21.65 -35.73
C LEU A 89 -34.00 -22.87 -36.29
N GLN A 90 -35.06 -22.70 -37.08
CA GLN A 90 -35.79 -23.82 -37.69
C GLN A 90 -34.97 -24.54 -38.75
N THR A 91 -34.40 -23.83 -39.72
CA THR A 91 -33.77 -24.43 -40.91
C THR A 91 -32.30 -24.74 -40.71
N GLY A 92 -31.62 -24.00 -39.82
CA GLY A 92 -30.21 -24.21 -39.49
C GLY A 92 -30.02 -25.11 -38.27
N ILE A 93 -30.39 -24.62 -37.08
CA ILE A 93 -29.98 -25.23 -35.81
C ILE A 93 -30.81 -26.48 -35.46
N LEU A 94 -32.14 -26.35 -35.37
CA LEU A 94 -33.02 -27.47 -34.97
C LEU A 94 -33.03 -28.60 -36.00
N LYS A 95 -32.93 -28.26 -37.29
CA LYS A 95 -32.79 -29.25 -38.36
C LYS A 95 -31.48 -30.04 -38.22
N GLY A 96 -30.37 -29.37 -37.94
CA GLY A 96 -29.08 -30.02 -37.65
C GLY A 96 -29.13 -30.95 -36.43
N MET A 97 -29.96 -30.60 -35.44
CA MET A 97 -30.23 -31.44 -34.26
C MET A 97 -31.27 -32.54 -34.50
N ARG A 98 -31.91 -32.59 -35.68
CA ARG A 98 -33.02 -33.51 -36.02
C ARG A 98 -34.25 -33.36 -35.12
N LEU A 99 -34.51 -32.14 -34.63
CA LEU A 99 -35.63 -31.81 -33.73
C LEU A 99 -36.78 -31.09 -34.44
N THR A 100 -36.69 -30.90 -35.74
CA THR A 100 -37.78 -30.42 -36.60
C THR A 100 -38.82 -31.52 -36.84
N GLU A 101 -40.02 -31.13 -37.24
CA GLU A 101 -41.18 -32.02 -37.38
C GLU A 101 -40.89 -33.32 -38.15
N ASN A 102 -40.33 -33.19 -39.36
CA ASN A 102 -40.13 -34.33 -40.26
C ASN A 102 -39.07 -35.28 -39.71
N GLU A 103 -37.95 -34.73 -39.25
CA GLU A 103 -36.82 -35.47 -38.71
C GLU A 103 -37.20 -36.19 -37.40
N LEU A 104 -37.92 -35.51 -36.50
CA LEU A 104 -38.37 -36.09 -35.23
C LEU A 104 -39.34 -37.27 -35.44
N LEU A 105 -40.37 -37.10 -36.30
CA LEU A 105 -41.33 -38.17 -36.59
C LEU A 105 -40.69 -39.34 -37.33
N ALA A 106 -39.74 -39.06 -38.23
CA ALA A 106 -38.96 -40.08 -38.90
C ALA A 106 -38.16 -40.91 -37.89
N ASP A 107 -37.37 -40.25 -37.03
CA ASP A 107 -36.50 -40.89 -36.04
C ASP A 107 -37.26 -41.69 -34.99
N LEU A 108 -38.47 -41.23 -34.61
CA LEU A 108 -39.34 -42.00 -33.72
C LEU A 108 -39.90 -43.25 -34.38
N SER A 109 -40.12 -43.23 -35.70
CA SER A 109 -40.78 -44.31 -36.45
C SER A 109 -39.79 -45.28 -37.12
N PHE A 110 -38.54 -45.35 -36.64
CA PHE A 110 -37.55 -46.33 -37.10
C PHE A 110 -37.64 -47.63 -36.30
N ALA A 111 -37.63 -48.77 -36.99
CA ALA A 111 -37.44 -50.07 -36.35
C ALA A 111 -35.93 -50.33 -36.20
N HIS A 112 -35.29 -50.88 -37.23
CA HIS A 112 -33.85 -51.12 -37.25
C HIS A 112 -33.18 -50.14 -38.23
N ASP A 113 -32.87 -50.60 -39.45
CA ASP A 113 -32.27 -49.77 -40.51
C ASP A 113 -33.31 -49.18 -41.47
N LYS A 114 -34.60 -49.41 -41.20
CA LYS A 114 -35.72 -49.02 -42.06
C LYS A 114 -36.88 -48.42 -41.26
N PRO A 115 -37.67 -47.52 -41.87
CA PRO A 115 -38.91 -47.04 -41.28
C PRO A 115 -39.88 -48.19 -41.03
N VAL A 116 -40.59 -48.17 -39.90
CA VAL A 116 -41.62 -49.17 -39.55
C VAL A 116 -42.66 -49.30 -40.67
N THR A 117 -42.97 -48.20 -41.35
CA THR A 117 -43.90 -48.16 -42.49
C THR A 117 -43.43 -49.02 -43.66
N SER A 118 -42.12 -49.12 -43.90
CA SER A 118 -41.55 -49.96 -44.95
C SER A 118 -41.62 -51.45 -44.58
N GLU A 119 -41.45 -51.79 -43.29
CA GLU A 119 -41.61 -53.17 -42.80
C GLU A 119 -43.06 -53.64 -42.93
N ILE A 120 -44.04 -52.77 -42.62
CA ILE A 120 -45.47 -53.06 -42.80
C ILE A 120 -45.79 -53.34 -44.28
N ILE A 121 -45.30 -52.50 -45.20
CA ILE A 121 -45.49 -52.68 -46.64
C ILE A 121 -44.84 -54.00 -47.11
N SER A 122 -43.65 -54.32 -46.60
CA SER A 122 -42.95 -55.57 -46.92
C SER A 122 -43.74 -56.79 -46.46
N TRP A 123 -44.28 -56.76 -45.24
CA TRP A 123 -45.11 -57.83 -44.69
C TRP A 123 -46.41 -58.02 -45.48
N ILE A 124 -47.14 -56.94 -45.79
CA ILE A 124 -48.37 -57.02 -46.60
C ILE A 124 -48.08 -57.57 -48.01
N ASN A 125 -46.97 -57.16 -48.62
CA ASN A 125 -46.56 -57.71 -49.92
C ASN A 125 -46.15 -59.19 -49.82
N GLY A 126 -45.59 -59.62 -48.68
CA GLY A 126 -45.37 -61.03 -48.34
C GLY A 126 -46.67 -61.82 -48.35
N ILE A 127 -47.70 -61.35 -47.64
CA ILE A 127 -49.03 -61.97 -47.61
C ILE A 127 -49.62 -62.03 -49.03
N ARG A 128 -49.54 -60.94 -49.81
CA ARG A 128 -50.03 -60.92 -51.22
C ARG A 128 -49.33 -61.99 -52.07
N LYS A 129 -48.02 -62.14 -51.91
CA LYS A 129 -47.23 -63.14 -52.63
C LYS A 129 -47.63 -64.56 -52.24
N GLU A 130 -47.77 -64.84 -50.94
CA GLU A 130 -48.20 -66.15 -50.45
C GLU A 130 -49.61 -66.53 -50.94
N ILE A 131 -50.54 -65.58 -50.94
CA ILE A 131 -51.89 -65.78 -51.47
C ILE A 131 -51.85 -66.20 -52.95
N ALA A 132 -51.01 -65.53 -53.75
CA ALA A 132 -50.85 -65.80 -55.17
C ALA A 132 -50.12 -67.12 -55.45
N THR A 133 -49.02 -67.43 -54.75
CA THR A 133 -48.24 -68.66 -54.98
C THR A 133 -48.97 -69.92 -54.53
N ASP A 134 -49.69 -69.85 -53.42
CA ASP A 134 -50.40 -71.01 -52.87
C ASP A 134 -51.81 -71.19 -53.44
N ASN A 135 -52.23 -70.29 -54.32
CA ASN A 135 -53.58 -70.20 -54.89
C ASN A 135 -54.65 -70.25 -53.80
N LYS A 136 -54.46 -69.51 -52.68
CA LYS A 136 -55.34 -69.60 -51.50
C LYS A 136 -56.76 -69.14 -51.77
N LEU A 137 -56.98 -68.36 -52.83
CA LEU A 137 -58.29 -67.88 -53.28
C LEU A 137 -58.92 -68.74 -54.38
N GLN A 138 -58.28 -69.86 -54.76
CA GLN A 138 -58.81 -70.75 -55.80
C GLN A 138 -60.03 -71.53 -55.29
N CYS A 139 -61.12 -71.47 -56.07
CA CYS A 139 -62.28 -72.32 -55.90
C CYS A 139 -62.17 -73.51 -56.87
N THR A 140 -62.19 -74.76 -56.37
CA THR A 140 -62.14 -75.96 -57.22
C THR A 140 -63.43 -76.76 -57.14
N TYR A 141 -64.07 -77.02 -58.28
CA TYR A 141 -65.20 -77.93 -58.40
C TYR A 141 -64.75 -79.28 -58.97
N GLN A 142 -65.23 -80.40 -58.42
CA GLN A 142 -65.18 -81.71 -59.07
C GLN A 142 -66.60 -82.29 -59.13
N GLY A 143 -67.20 -82.32 -60.33
CA GLY A 143 -68.37 -83.16 -60.67
C GLY A 143 -69.68 -82.42 -60.98
N ALA A 144 -70.42 -82.91 -61.97
CA ALA A 144 -71.57 -82.29 -62.62
C ALA A 144 -72.91 -82.31 -61.83
N ASN A 145 -72.93 -82.02 -60.52
CA ASN A 145 -74.18 -81.91 -59.75
C ASN A 145 -74.18 -80.68 -58.83
N VAL A 146 -75.26 -79.90 -58.91
CA VAL A 146 -75.55 -78.61 -58.21
C VAL A 146 -75.68 -78.75 -56.67
N LEU A 147 -75.21 -79.86 -56.09
CA LEU A 147 -75.25 -80.18 -54.65
C LEU A 147 -73.90 -80.71 -54.12
N GLY A 148 -72.79 -80.44 -54.82
CA GLY A 148 -71.45 -80.77 -54.33
C GLY A 148 -70.96 -79.78 -53.26
N ALA A 149 -70.38 -80.30 -52.18
CA ALA A 149 -69.68 -79.47 -51.18
C ALA A 149 -68.49 -78.77 -51.85
N GLU A 150 -68.41 -77.44 -51.71
CA GLU A 150 -67.27 -76.65 -52.18
C GLU A 150 -65.98 -77.20 -51.55
N ARG A 151 -64.97 -77.48 -52.39
CA ARG A 151 -63.65 -77.94 -51.94
C ARG A 151 -62.60 -76.99 -52.49
N GLY A 152 -61.77 -76.45 -51.62
CA GLY A 152 -60.73 -75.49 -52.02
C GLY A 152 -60.13 -74.78 -50.82
N LYS A 153 -58.94 -74.21 -51.00
CA LYS A 153 -58.25 -73.46 -49.94
C LYS A 153 -58.99 -72.16 -49.57
N ILE A 154 -59.89 -71.69 -50.43
CA ILE A 154 -60.72 -70.49 -50.21
C ILE A 154 -61.57 -70.58 -48.93
N LEU A 155 -61.96 -71.79 -48.52
CA LEU A 155 -62.72 -72.01 -47.28
C LEU A 155 -61.86 -71.81 -46.02
N GLN A 156 -60.54 -71.96 -46.11
CA GLN A 156 -59.60 -71.76 -45.01
C GLN A 156 -58.94 -70.36 -45.05
N PHE A 157 -59.25 -69.57 -46.08
CA PHE A 157 -58.60 -68.28 -46.31
C PHE A 157 -58.85 -67.27 -45.19
N LEU A 158 -60.08 -67.18 -44.68
CA LEU A 158 -60.43 -66.27 -43.58
C LEU A 158 -59.62 -66.59 -42.32
N ASP A 159 -59.53 -67.87 -41.96
CA ASP A 159 -58.82 -68.34 -40.77
C ASP A 159 -57.31 -68.09 -40.90
N TYR A 160 -56.76 -68.29 -42.11
CA TYR A 160 -55.37 -67.91 -42.43
C TYR A 160 -55.13 -66.41 -42.27
N LEU A 161 -55.94 -65.56 -42.93
CA LEU A 161 -55.73 -64.11 -42.92
C LEU A 161 -55.86 -63.53 -41.50
N GLN A 162 -56.84 -63.99 -40.72
CA GLN A 162 -56.99 -63.58 -39.32
C GLN A 162 -55.78 -64.00 -38.48
N ARG A 163 -55.32 -65.25 -38.62
CA ARG A 163 -54.15 -65.75 -37.88
C ARG A 163 -52.89 -64.94 -38.19
N GLU A 164 -52.56 -64.70 -39.47
CA GLU A 164 -51.37 -63.93 -39.84
C GLU A 164 -51.42 -62.49 -39.31
N VAL A 165 -52.60 -61.85 -39.35
CA VAL A 165 -52.80 -60.48 -38.85
C VAL A 165 -52.71 -60.43 -37.32
N ASP A 166 -53.31 -61.39 -36.63
CA ASP A 166 -53.29 -61.45 -35.16
C ASP A 166 -51.88 -61.80 -34.64
N GLU A 167 -51.17 -62.73 -35.28
CA GLU A 167 -49.77 -63.03 -34.97
C GLU A 167 -48.90 -61.78 -35.17
N TYR A 168 -49.06 -61.05 -36.28
CA TYR A 168 -48.31 -59.82 -36.51
C TYR A 168 -48.61 -58.73 -35.47
N ARG A 169 -49.89 -58.53 -35.13
CA ARG A 169 -50.30 -57.56 -34.09
C ARG A 169 -49.74 -57.91 -32.73
N ASN A 170 -49.80 -59.19 -32.34
CA ASN A 170 -49.32 -59.65 -31.04
C ASN A 170 -47.79 -59.50 -30.92
N HIS A 171 -47.04 -59.79 -31.97
CA HIS A 171 -45.58 -59.64 -31.93
C HIS A 171 -45.14 -58.16 -32.01
N HIS A 172 -45.79 -57.34 -32.83
CA HIS A 172 -45.26 -56.02 -33.18
C HIS A 172 -45.98 -54.83 -32.54
N LEU A 173 -47.28 -54.93 -32.27
CA LEU A 173 -48.14 -53.78 -31.95
C LEU A 173 -48.91 -53.91 -30.63
N GLN A 174 -48.67 -54.99 -29.88
CA GLN A 174 -49.42 -55.28 -28.66
C GLN A 174 -49.05 -54.33 -27.52
N GLU A 175 -50.05 -53.80 -26.82
CA GLU A 175 -49.90 -53.00 -25.60
C GLU A 175 -50.52 -53.79 -24.44
N LEU A 176 -49.73 -54.69 -23.83
CA LEU A 176 -50.19 -55.67 -22.83
C LEU A 176 -50.37 -55.10 -21.42
N SER A 177 -49.71 -53.99 -21.08
CA SER A 177 -49.71 -53.43 -19.72
C SER A 177 -49.20 -51.99 -19.68
N PRO A 178 -49.19 -51.30 -18.52
CA PRO A 178 -48.46 -50.03 -18.39
C PRO A 178 -46.93 -50.18 -18.54
N ASP A 179 -46.38 -51.39 -18.41
CA ASP A 179 -44.95 -51.66 -18.60
C ASP A 179 -44.61 -51.75 -20.10
N GLU A 180 -43.85 -50.77 -20.58
CA GLU A 180 -43.37 -50.65 -21.96
C GLU A 180 -42.57 -51.88 -22.43
N ARG A 181 -41.97 -52.65 -21.51
CA ARG A 181 -41.18 -53.85 -21.82
C ARG A 181 -42.03 -55.05 -22.23
N ALA A 182 -43.32 -55.02 -21.92
CA ALA A 182 -44.25 -56.06 -22.31
C ALA A 182 -44.91 -55.76 -23.68
N HIS A 183 -44.52 -54.68 -24.35
CA HIS A 183 -45.14 -54.29 -25.62
C HIS A 183 -44.48 -54.99 -26.81
N GLY A 184 -45.14 -54.95 -27.98
CA GLY A 184 -44.58 -55.47 -29.22
C GLY A 184 -43.27 -54.78 -29.62
N ASP A 185 -42.44 -55.47 -30.39
CA ASP A 185 -41.05 -55.06 -30.70
C ASP A 185 -40.95 -53.66 -31.36
N PHE A 186 -41.87 -53.29 -32.24
CA PHE A 186 -41.90 -51.98 -32.88
C PHE A 186 -42.15 -50.89 -31.85
N LEU A 187 -43.12 -51.10 -30.94
CA LEU A 187 -43.41 -50.15 -29.89
C LEU A 187 -42.23 -50.00 -28.93
N GLN A 188 -41.61 -51.12 -28.51
CA GLN A 188 -40.37 -51.12 -27.71
C GLN A 188 -39.29 -50.27 -28.37
N LYS A 189 -39.10 -50.45 -29.66
CA LYS A 189 -38.08 -49.71 -30.41
C LYS A 189 -38.40 -48.22 -30.53
N MET A 190 -39.67 -47.86 -30.70
CA MET A 190 -40.10 -46.46 -30.66
C MET A 190 -39.85 -45.82 -29.28
N TYR A 191 -40.01 -46.56 -28.17
CA TYR A 191 -39.66 -46.08 -26.82
C TYR A 191 -38.15 -45.91 -26.63
N ASP A 192 -37.34 -46.82 -27.16
CA ASP A 192 -35.87 -46.68 -27.17
C ASP A 192 -35.45 -45.44 -27.97
N ASN A 193 -36.04 -45.23 -29.14
CA ASN A 193 -35.81 -44.05 -29.98
C ASN A 193 -36.20 -42.78 -29.22
N ARG A 194 -37.36 -42.75 -28.55
CA ARG A 194 -37.79 -41.64 -27.67
C ARG A 194 -36.71 -41.32 -26.65
N ASN A 195 -36.27 -42.31 -25.88
CA ASN A 195 -35.28 -42.12 -24.81
C ASN A 195 -33.94 -41.61 -25.36
N ARG A 196 -33.49 -42.16 -26.49
CA ARG A 196 -32.27 -41.71 -27.19
C ARG A 196 -32.38 -40.26 -27.66
N ILE A 197 -33.48 -39.90 -28.33
CA ILE A 197 -33.72 -38.55 -28.85
C ILE A 197 -33.79 -37.54 -27.70
N ILE A 198 -34.40 -37.89 -26.56
CA ILE A 198 -34.41 -37.03 -25.37
C ILE A 198 -32.99 -36.73 -24.91
N GLN A 199 -32.14 -37.75 -24.76
CA GLN A 199 -30.76 -37.55 -24.29
C GLN A 199 -29.93 -36.75 -25.31
N GLN A 200 -29.98 -37.12 -26.58
CA GLN A 200 -29.27 -36.43 -27.65
C GLN A 200 -29.72 -34.97 -27.81
N GLY A 201 -31.04 -34.74 -27.77
CA GLY A 201 -31.61 -33.40 -27.87
C GLY A 201 -31.22 -32.51 -26.69
N LYS A 202 -31.21 -33.04 -25.46
CA LYS A 202 -30.70 -32.31 -24.28
C LYS A 202 -29.25 -31.90 -24.46
N SER A 203 -28.38 -32.86 -24.77
CA SER A 203 -26.94 -32.59 -24.99
C SER A 203 -26.68 -31.64 -26.15
N ALA A 204 -27.46 -31.73 -27.24
CA ALA A 204 -27.31 -30.85 -28.40
C ALA A 204 -27.74 -29.39 -28.09
N LEU A 205 -28.85 -29.21 -27.39
CA LEU A 205 -29.32 -27.89 -26.95
C LEU A 205 -28.30 -27.24 -26.01
N GLU A 206 -27.77 -28.00 -25.06
CA GLU A 206 -26.72 -27.52 -24.16
C GLU A 206 -25.45 -27.15 -24.93
N ALA A 207 -24.94 -28.03 -25.80
CA ALA A 207 -23.74 -27.77 -26.60
C ALA A 207 -23.87 -26.52 -27.50
N GLU A 208 -25.04 -26.31 -28.10
CA GLU A 208 -25.29 -25.11 -28.90
C GLU A 208 -25.31 -23.85 -28.04
N LEU A 209 -25.82 -23.92 -26.80
CA LEU A 209 -25.77 -22.80 -25.86
C LEU A 209 -24.32 -22.42 -25.51
N TYR A 210 -23.45 -23.40 -25.26
CA TYR A 210 -22.02 -23.17 -25.07
C TYR A 210 -21.39 -22.50 -26.30
N ARG A 211 -21.71 -23.00 -27.51
CA ARG A 211 -21.21 -22.42 -28.77
C ARG A 211 -21.65 -20.96 -28.95
N ILE A 212 -22.92 -20.67 -28.66
CA ILE A 212 -23.48 -19.31 -28.73
C ILE A 212 -22.77 -18.36 -27.76
N ILE A 213 -22.53 -18.80 -26.52
CA ILE A 213 -21.92 -17.95 -25.48
C ILE A 213 -20.44 -17.67 -25.80
N GLN A 214 -19.73 -18.61 -26.42
CA GLN A 214 -18.35 -18.41 -26.88
C GLN A 214 -18.27 -17.56 -28.15
N ASP A 215 -19.32 -17.56 -28.99
CA ASP A 215 -19.37 -16.80 -30.23
C ASP A 215 -19.58 -15.29 -29.97
N ARG A 216 -18.56 -14.52 -30.35
CA ARG A 216 -18.54 -13.05 -30.25
C ARG A 216 -19.63 -12.36 -31.07
N SER A 217 -20.17 -13.03 -32.09
CA SER A 217 -21.24 -12.48 -32.93
C SER A 217 -22.64 -12.73 -32.37
N ARG A 218 -22.77 -13.43 -31.22
CA ARG A 218 -24.07 -13.82 -30.65
C ARG A 218 -24.18 -13.44 -29.16
N GLY A 219 -23.33 -14.02 -28.32
CA GLY A 219 -23.29 -13.77 -26.89
C GLY A 219 -24.54 -14.19 -26.08
N PRO A 220 -24.56 -13.90 -24.77
CA PRO A 220 -25.63 -14.24 -23.83
C PRO A 220 -27.03 -13.70 -24.17
N LYS A 221 -27.10 -12.52 -24.80
CA LYS A 221 -28.38 -11.93 -25.25
C LYS A 221 -29.03 -12.77 -26.36
N PHE A 222 -28.23 -13.25 -27.31
CA PHE A 222 -28.71 -14.20 -28.32
C PHE A 222 -29.10 -15.53 -27.68
N ALA A 223 -28.32 -16.03 -26.72
CA ALA A 223 -28.60 -17.26 -25.99
C ALA A 223 -29.99 -17.23 -25.31
N GLY A 224 -30.36 -16.10 -24.70
CA GLY A 224 -31.69 -15.93 -24.10
C GLY A 224 -32.81 -16.00 -25.15
N ASN A 225 -32.65 -15.30 -26.27
CA ASN A 225 -33.63 -15.33 -27.36
C ASN A 225 -33.70 -16.70 -28.07
N PHE A 226 -32.58 -17.41 -28.16
CA PHE A 226 -32.52 -18.79 -28.64
C PHE A 226 -33.43 -19.69 -27.81
N ILE A 227 -33.29 -19.67 -26.48
CA ILE A 227 -34.11 -20.49 -25.57
C ILE A 227 -35.60 -20.16 -25.73
N VAL A 228 -35.96 -18.86 -25.73
CA VAL A 228 -37.36 -18.42 -25.86
C VAL A 228 -37.96 -18.85 -27.20
N THR A 229 -37.21 -18.68 -28.29
CA THR A 229 -37.70 -19.01 -29.64
C THR A 229 -37.81 -20.51 -29.84
N VAL A 230 -36.82 -21.30 -29.41
CA VAL A 230 -36.90 -22.77 -29.48
C VAL A 230 -38.08 -23.29 -28.65
N ARG A 231 -38.32 -22.72 -27.45
CA ARG A 231 -39.49 -23.08 -26.64
C ARG A 231 -40.79 -22.82 -27.41
N GLN A 232 -40.93 -21.66 -28.05
CA GLN A 232 -42.11 -21.34 -28.85
C GLN A 232 -42.29 -22.32 -30.02
N LEU A 233 -41.20 -22.67 -30.72
CA LEU A 233 -41.23 -23.62 -31.83
C LEU A 233 -41.68 -25.01 -31.37
N LEU A 234 -41.16 -25.47 -30.23
CA LEU A 234 -41.55 -26.74 -29.61
C LEU A 234 -43.01 -26.72 -29.14
N THR A 235 -43.50 -25.61 -28.58
CA THR A 235 -44.92 -25.46 -28.21
C THR A 235 -45.83 -25.57 -29.44
N ASN A 236 -45.50 -24.86 -30.52
CA ASN A 236 -46.26 -24.93 -31.77
C ASN A 236 -46.26 -26.36 -32.35
N LEU A 237 -45.12 -27.05 -32.28
CA LEU A 237 -45.00 -28.44 -32.73
C LEU A 237 -45.85 -29.39 -31.87
N ALA A 238 -45.85 -29.20 -30.54
CA ALA A 238 -46.67 -29.99 -29.63
C ALA A 238 -48.17 -29.81 -29.88
N GLU A 239 -48.63 -28.57 -30.12
CA GLU A 239 -50.03 -28.31 -30.49
C GLU A 239 -50.41 -29.01 -31.79
N LYS A 240 -49.54 -28.94 -32.81
CA LYS A 240 -49.72 -29.64 -34.07
C LYS A 240 -49.81 -31.15 -33.89
N PHE A 241 -48.91 -31.76 -33.10
CA PHE A 241 -48.92 -33.20 -32.83
C PHE A 241 -50.18 -33.66 -32.09
N ARG A 242 -50.66 -32.88 -31.11
CA ARG A 242 -51.94 -33.17 -30.42
C ARG A 242 -53.10 -33.16 -31.42
N TRP A 243 -53.18 -32.09 -32.22
CA TRP A 243 -54.25 -31.94 -33.21
C TRP A 243 -54.24 -33.07 -34.24
N GLU A 244 -53.09 -33.38 -34.83
CA GLU A 244 -52.98 -34.45 -35.84
C GLU A 244 -53.26 -35.84 -35.25
N SER A 245 -52.79 -36.10 -34.03
CA SER A 245 -53.05 -37.38 -33.34
C SER A 245 -54.55 -37.62 -33.13
N GLU A 246 -55.28 -36.61 -32.63
CA GLU A 246 -56.70 -36.72 -32.28
C GLU A 246 -57.66 -36.55 -33.46
N LYS A 247 -57.36 -35.63 -34.38
CA LYS A 247 -58.29 -35.22 -35.46
C LYS A 247 -57.98 -35.89 -36.79
N THR A 248 -56.74 -36.31 -37.03
CA THR A 248 -56.34 -36.95 -38.29
C THR A 248 -56.13 -38.45 -38.11
N TRP A 249 -55.21 -38.85 -37.24
CA TRP A 249 -54.74 -40.24 -37.21
C TRP A 249 -55.63 -41.18 -36.40
N GLN A 250 -56.21 -40.74 -35.29
CA GLN A 250 -57.16 -41.56 -34.54
C GLN A 250 -58.43 -41.90 -35.34
N PRO A 251 -59.12 -40.94 -36.02
CA PRO A 251 -60.24 -41.27 -36.89
C PRO A 251 -59.84 -42.15 -38.07
N ASN A 252 -58.67 -41.89 -38.69
CA ASN A 252 -58.15 -42.71 -39.78
C ASN A 252 -57.91 -44.15 -39.33
N GLN A 253 -57.29 -44.37 -38.17
CA GLN A 253 -57.08 -45.69 -37.58
C GLN A 253 -58.41 -46.43 -37.40
N ILE A 254 -59.41 -45.79 -36.77
CA ILE A 254 -60.74 -46.37 -36.52
C ILE A 254 -61.45 -46.70 -37.84
N ASN A 255 -61.46 -45.77 -38.80
CA ASN A 255 -62.18 -45.95 -40.06
C ASN A 255 -61.54 -47.04 -40.93
N ARG A 256 -60.20 -47.12 -40.99
CA ARG A 256 -59.49 -48.17 -41.72
C ARG A 256 -59.60 -49.53 -41.04
N GLN A 257 -59.64 -49.54 -39.71
CA GLN A 257 -59.93 -50.76 -38.95
C GLN A 257 -61.33 -51.30 -39.25
N ARG A 258 -62.35 -50.43 -39.26
CA ARG A 258 -63.71 -50.82 -39.66
C ARG A 258 -63.76 -51.30 -41.11
N GLN A 259 -63.00 -50.69 -42.02
CA GLN A 259 -62.91 -51.15 -43.41
C GLN A 259 -62.37 -52.58 -43.50
N TYR A 260 -61.33 -52.89 -42.73
CA TYR A 260 -60.79 -54.25 -42.63
C TYR A 260 -61.82 -55.23 -42.06
N GLU A 261 -62.46 -54.89 -40.95
CA GLU A 261 -63.48 -55.73 -40.29
C GLU A 261 -64.70 -55.97 -41.19
N ALA A 262 -65.20 -54.93 -41.86
CA ALA A 262 -66.30 -55.05 -42.83
C ALA A 262 -65.90 -55.96 -44.01
N SER A 263 -64.66 -55.84 -44.50
CA SER A 263 -64.16 -56.72 -45.56
C SER A 263 -64.09 -58.18 -45.07
N LEU A 264 -63.68 -58.44 -43.82
CA LEU A 264 -63.68 -59.78 -43.23
C LEU A 264 -65.10 -60.34 -43.08
N GLU A 265 -66.08 -59.53 -42.66
CA GLU A 265 -67.49 -59.94 -42.57
C GLU A 265 -68.06 -60.29 -43.95
N GLU A 266 -67.74 -59.50 -44.98
CA GLU A 266 -68.15 -59.77 -46.36
C GLU A 266 -67.45 -61.03 -46.92
N ILE A 267 -66.18 -61.26 -46.58
CA ILE A 267 -65.47 -62.51 -46.89
C ILE A 267 -66.16 -63.70 -46.19
N ALA A 268 -66.58 -63.56 -44.94
CA ALA A 268 -67.28 -64.61 -44.19
C ALA A 268 -68.67 -64.93 -44.78
N LYS A 269 -69.42 -63.90 -45.21
CA LYS A 269 -70.71 -64.07 -45.90
C LYS A 269 -70.52 -64.74 -47.27
N SER A 270 -69.55 -64.27 -48.05
CA SER A 270 -69.21 -64.81 -49.38
C SER A 270 -68.65 -66.23 -49.30
N LYS A 271 -67.99 -66.60 -48.20
CA LYS A 271 -67.57 -67.98 -47.90
C LYS A 271 -68.77 -68.93 -47.86
N GLY A 272 -69.90 -68.50 -47.29
CA GLY A 272 -71.12 -69.30 -47.11
C GLY A 272 -72.09 -69.31 -48.30
N SER A 273 -71.98 -68.40 -49.26
CA SER A 273 -72.84 -68.33 -50.45
C SER A 273 -72.20 -69.00 -51.68
N PHE A 274 -73.04 -69.51 -52.58
CA PHE A 274 -72.62 -70.11 -53.86
C PHE A 274 -72.85 -69.12 -55.01
N GLU A 275 -71.78 -68.57 -55.59
CA GLU A 275 -71.84 -67.60 -56.69
C GLU A 275 -70.82 -67.90 -57.80
N LEU A 276 -71.21 -67.78 -59.07
CA LEU A 276 -70.35 -68.02 -60.25
C LEU A 276 -69.14 -67.08 -60.34
N ALA A 277 -69.19 -65.91 -59.70
CA ALA A 277 -68.12 -64.90 -59.67
C ALA A 277 -67.34 -64.84 -58.35
N LYS A 278 -67.49 -65.85 -57.48
CA LYS A 278 -66.98 -65.87 -56.09
C LYS A 278 -65.47 -65.65 -55.98
N GLN A 279 -64.67 -66.23 -56.88
CA GLN A 279 -63.20 -66.04 -56.86
C GLN A 279 -62.80 -64.59 -57.12
N TYR A 280 -63.38 -63.94 -58.14
CA TYR A 280 -63.10 -62.54 -58.47
C TYR A 280 -63.57 -61.58 -57.36
N GLN A 281 -64.74 -61.84 -56.77
CA GLN A 281 -65.22 -61.07 -55.61
C GLN A 281 -64.30 -61.24 -54.39
N MET A 282 -63.84 -62.46 -54.10
CA MET A 282 -62.92 -62.73 -52.99
C MET A 282 -61.55 -62.09 -53.20
N GLU A 283 -61.04 -62.02 -54.43
CA GLU A 283 -59.81 -61.28 -54.77
C GLU A 283 -59.97 -59.77 -54.50
N LYS A 284 -61.13 -59.19 -54.85
CA LYS A 284 -61.44 -57.79 -54.56
C LYS A 284 -61.52 -57.53 -53.05
N LEU A 285 -62.30 -58.34 -52.32
CA LEU A 285 -62.46 -58.23 -50.87
C LEU A 285 -61.15 -58.46 -50.11
N CYS A 286 -60.32 -59.41 -50.57
CA CYS A 286 -58.98 -59.63 -50.04
C CYS A 286 -58.09 -58.40 -50.21
N LYS A 287 -58.11 -57.78 -51.41
CA LYS A 287 -57.36 -56.55 -51.67
C LYS A 287 -57.84 -55.40 -50.77
N ASP A 288 -59.14 -55.26 -50.59
CA ASP A 288 -59.73 -54.23 -49.72
C ASP A 288 -59.39 -54.48 -48.24
N ALA A 289 -59.41 -55.74 -47.78
CA ALA A 289 -58.98 -56.13 -46.44
C ALA A 289 -57.50 -55.83 -46.21
N LEU A 290 -56.60 -56.25 -47.12
CA LEU A 290 -55.17 -56.01 -47.01
C LEU A 290 -54.81 -54.52 -47.05
N THR A 291 -55.52 -53.74 -47.88
CA THR A 291 -55.35 -52.27 -47.92
C THR A 291 -55.87 -51.61 -46.64
N GLY A 292 -56.98 -52.10 -46.10
CA GLY A 292 -57.57 -51.62 -44.85
C GLY A 292 -56.66 -51.86 -43.64
N ILE A 293 -56.09 -53.07 -43.50
CA ILE A 293 -55.19 -53.40 -42.39
C ILE A 293 -53.85 -52.67 -42.51
N GLU A 294 -53.27 -52.56 -43.71
CA GLU A 294 -52.06 -51.77 -43.98
C GLU A 294 -52.24 -50.32 -43.53
N ALA A 295 -53.34 -49.68 -43.96
CA ALA A 295 -53.64 -48.29 -43.62
C ALA A 295 -54.00 -48.12 -42.13
N SER A 296 -54.63 -49.10 -41.49
CA SER A 296 -54.94 -49.10 -40.06
C SER A 296 -53.67 -49.13 -39.20
N ILE A 297 -52.75 -50.06 -39.52
CA ILE A 297 -51.47 -50.16 -38.81
C ILE A 297 -50.60 -48.93 -39.08
N PHE A 298 -50.56 -48.42 -40.31
CA PHE A 298 -49.87 -47.18 -40.63
C PHE A 298 -50.40 -46.01 -39.79
N ALA A 299 -51.72 -45.85 -39.69
CA ALA A 299 -52.33 -44.80 -38.88
C ALA A 299 -52.02 -44.98 -37.38
N LEU A 300 -51.95 -46.22 -36.88
CA LEU A 300 -51.53 -46.52 -35.50
C LEU A 300 -50.09 -46.04 -35.26
N ILE A 301 -49.15 -46.38 -36.13
CA ILE A 301 -47.75 -45.95 -36.00
C ILE A 301 -47.62 -44.42 -36.07
N GLN A 302 -48.32 -43.78 -37.00
CA GLN A 302 -48.34 -42.30 -37.13
C GLN A 302 -48.93 -41.61 -35.90
N ARG A 303 -49.96 -42.20 -35.29
CA ARG A 303 -50.52 -41.69 -34.04
C ARG A 303 -49.54 -41.88 -32.89
N LYS A 304 -48.96 -43.08 -32.75
CA LYS A 304 -48.02 -43.41 -31.67
C LYS A 304 -46.76 -42.55 -31.73
N SER A 305 -46.20 -42.33 -32.91
CA SER A 305 -45.01 -41.48 -33.08
C SER A 305 -45.26 -40.05 -32.62
N ARG A 306 -46.45 -39.49 -32.89
CA ARG A 306 -46.84 -38.16 -32.39
C ARG A 306 -47.02 -38.14 -30.87
N THR A 307 -47.62 -39.18 -30.30
CA THR A 307 -47.74 -39.31 -28.84
C THR A 307 -46.37 -39.33 -28.17
N LEU A 308 -45.42 -40.13 -28.67
CA LEU A 308 -44.05 -40.14 -28.16
C LEU A 308 -43.32 -38.82 -28.44
N GLY A 309 -43.58 -38.19 -29.58
CA GLY A 309 -43.07 -36.86 -29.91
C GLY A 309 -43.49 -35.81 -28.88
N LEU A 310 -44.71 -35.86 -28.35
CA LEU A 310 -45.16 -34.98 -27.26
C LEU A 310 -44.35 -35.19 -25.98
N GLU A 311 -44.01 -36.43 -25.63
CA GLU A 311 -43.15 -36.72 -24.48
C GLU A 311 -41.72 -36.20 -24.69
N VAL A 312 -41.16 -36.39 -25.89
CA VAL A 312 -39.84 -35.82 -26.24
C VAL A 312 -39.88 -34.29 -26.08
N ILE A 313 -40.86 -33.63 -26.68
CA ILE A 313 -41.00 -32.17 -26.62
C ILE A 313 -41.11 -31.69 -25.15
N ALA A 314 -41.95 -32.33 -24.33
CA ALA A 314 -42.09 -31.99 -22.92
C ALA A 314 -40.75 -32.09 -22.17
N ARG A 315 -39.99 -33.17 -22.37
CA ARG A 315 -38.68 -33.35 -21.72
C ARG A 315 -37.61 -32.37 -22.21
N LEU A 316 -37.69 -31.91 -23.46
CA LEU A 316 -36.81 -30.86 -23.99
C LEU A 316 -37.20 -29.48 -23.45
N GLN A 317 -38.50 -29.20 -23.30
CA GLN A 317 -38.99 -27.96 -22.67
C GLN A 317 -38.55 -27.86 -21.20
N GLU A 318 -38.70 -28.94 -20.42
CA GLU A 318 -38.16 -29.03 -19.05
C GLU A 318 -36.66 -28.72 -19.00
N HIS A 319 -35.89 -29.23 -19.97
CA HIS A 319 -34.45 -28.96 -20.02
C HIS A 319 -34.13 -27.52 -20.43
N LEU A 320 -34.90 -26.93 -21.35
CA LEU A 320 -34.76 -25.52 -21.72
C LEU A 320 -35.03 -24.58 -20.54
N GLU A 321 -35.96 -24.93 -19.64
CA GLU A 321 -36.16 -24.19 -18.38
C GLU A 321 -34.94 -24.25 -17.47
N ILE A 322 -34.30 -25.41 -17.34
CA ILE A 322 -33.05 -25.55 -16.57
C ILE A 322 -31.95 -24.68 -17.18
N LEU A 323 -31.80 -24.70 -18.51
CA LEU A 323 -30.82 -23.88 -19.23
C LEU A 323 -31.11 -22.38 -19.10
N GLU A 324 -32.38 -21.98 -19.13
CA GLU A 324 -32.79 -20.58 -18.91
C GLU A 324 -32.41 -20.10 -17.51
N GLN A 325 -32.73 -20.89 -16.48
CA GLN A 325 -32.37 -20.56 -15.10
C GLN A 325 -30.85 -20.48 -14.94
N ARG A 326 -30.10 -21.37 -15.57
CA ARG A 326 -28.63 -21.35 -15.56
C ARG A 326 -28.09 -20.11 -16.26
N LEU A 327 -28.66 -19.73 -17.40
CA LEU A 327 -28.30 -18.50 -18.12
C LEU A 327 -28.64 -17.22 -17.32
N ALA A 328 -29.75 -17.20 -16.61
CA ALA A 328 -30.11 -16.10 -15.73
C ALA A 328 -29.08 -15.93 -14.59
N ARG A 329 -28.69 -17.05 -13.94
CA ARG A 329 -27.63 -17.05 -12.91
C ARG A 329 -26.29 -16.61 -13.48
N PHE A 330 -25.93 -17.06 -14.68
CA PHE A 330 -24.72 -16.63 -15.38
C PHE A 330 -24.68 -15.11 -15.56
N ASN A 331 -25.75 -14.53 -16.14
CA ASN A 331 -25.85 -13.09 -16.36
C ASN A 331 -25.82 -12.29 -15.04
N GLN A 332 -26.50 -12.76 -14.00
CA GLN A 332 -26.49 -12.12 -12.69
C GLN A 332 -25.09 -12.13 -12.08
N LYS A 333 -24.40 -13.27 -12.12
CA LYS A 333 -23.05 -13.43 -11.56
C LYS A 333 -22.03 -12.53 -12.27
N LEU A 334 -22.10 -12.43 -13.61
CA LEU A 334 -21.26 -11.51 -14.36
C LEU A 334 -21.58 -10.04 -14.04
N ARG A 335 -22.85 -9.64 -13.95
CA ARG A 335 -23.21 -8.27 -13.60
C ARG A 335 -22.71 -7.86 -12.22
N LEU A 336 -22.85 -8.73 -11.22
CA LEU A 336 -22.30 -8.50 -9.88
C LEU A 336 -20.79 -8.34 -9.91
N LEU A 337 -20.08 -9.21 -10.62
CA LEU A 337 -18.62 -9.15 -10.75
C LEU A 337 -18.16 -7.86 -11.43
N ARG A 338 -18.85 -7.42 -12.48
CA ARG A 338 -18.58 -6.14 -13.15
C ARG A 338 -18.78 -4.97 -12.20
N ASP A 339 -19.91 -4.95 -11.49
CA ASP A 339 -20.25 -3.85 -10.58
C ASP A 339 -19.25 -3.76 -9.42
N ASP A 340 -18.76 -4.91 -8.93
CA ASP A 340 -17.68 -5.00 -7.94
C ASP A 340 -16.37 -4.39 -8.45
N PHE A 341 -15.92 -4.76 -9.65
CA PHE A 341 -14.72 -4.18 -10.25
C PHE A 341 -14.89 -2.68 -10.50
N LYS A 342 -16.08 -2.24 -10.91
CA LYS A 342 -16.39 -0.83 -11.10
C LYS A 342 -16.30 -0.05 -9.78
N GLN A 343 -16.90 -0.57 -8.71
CA GLN A 343 -16.78 0.03 -7.37
C GLN A 343 -15.32 0.07 -6.90
N ALA A 344 -14.54 -0.99 -7.13
CA ALA A 344 -13.13 -1.03 -6.78
C ALA A 344 -12.32 0.02 -7.57
N ALA A 345 -12.58 0.18 -8.88
CA ALA A 345 -11.98 1.22 -9.69
C ALA A 345 -12.32 2.62 -9.16
N ASP A 346 -13.59 2.89 -8.89
CA ASP A 346 -14.05 4.20 -8.39
C ASP A 346 -13.46 4.54 -7.02
N ARG A 347 -13.36 3.55 -6.11
CA ARG A 347 -12.71 3.71 -4.80
C ARG A 347 -11.23 4.06 -4.94
N GLU A 348 -10.51 3.42 -5.86
CA GLU A 348 -9.08 3.74 -6.10
C GLU A 348 -8.88 5.12 -6.72
N ALA A 349 -9.77 5.54 -7.63
CA ALA A 349 -9.74 6.91 -8.15
C ALA A 349 -9.97 7.95 -7.04
N GLN A 350 -10.96 7.72 -6.18
CA GLN A 350 -11.23 8.57 -5.01
C GLN A 350 -10.06 8.55 -4.01
N SER A 351 -9.43 7.39 -3.81
CA SER A 351 -8.24 7.23 -2.97
C SER A 351 -7.07 8.06 -3.48
N ALA A 352 -6.82 8.06 -4.81
CA ALA A 352 -5.80 8.89 -5.43
C ALA A 352 -6.08 10.40 -5.23
N ASP A 353 -7.35 10.81 -5.35
CA ASP A 353 -7.80 12.20 -5.12
C ASP A 353 -7.62 12.61 -3.64
N ALA A 354 -8.01 11.74 -2.72
CA ALA A 354 -7.95 12.00 -1.27
C ALA A 354 -6.53 11.87 -0.68
N LEU A 355 -5.60 11.21 -1.37
CA LEU A 355 -4.24 11.00 -0.89
C LEU A 355 -3.56 12.35 -0.60
N LYS A 356 -3.21 12.55 0.67
CA LYS A 356 -2.43 13.70 1.15
C LYS A 356 -0.96 13.34 1.18
N ILE A 357 -0.16 14.09 0.42
CA ILE A 357 1.28 13.92 0.34
C ILE A 357 1.94 15.13 1.00
N ASN A 358 2.93 14.90 1.88
CA ASN A 358 3.74 16.00 2.39
C ASN A 358 4.67 16.47 1.28
N GLY A 359 4.28 17.49 0.51
CA GLY A 359 5.02 17.93 -0.67
C GLY A 359 4.06 18.29 -1.80
N LEU A 360 4.33 17.80 -3.00
CA LEU A 360 3.56 18.10 -4.21
C LEU A 360 3.01 16.81 -4.83
N LYS A 361 1.67 16.70 -4.90
CA LYS A 361 1.01 15.63 -5.64
C LYS A 361 0.83 16.07 -7.10
N ILE A 362 1.39 15.31 -8.03
CA ILE A 362 1.38 15.62 -9.48
C ILE A 362 0.46 14.65 -10.22
N TYR A 363 -0.83 14.73 -9.92
CA TYR A 363 -1.87 13.83 -10.42
C TYR A 363 -3.15 14.58 -10.78
N ASP A 364 -3.77 14.16 -11.88
CA ASP A 364 -5.07 14.62 -12.33
C ASP A 364 -5.93 13.41 -12.72
N ARG A 365 -7.19 13.42 -12.28
CA ARG A 365 -8.13 12.32 -12.48
C ARG A 365 -8.54 12.14 -13.93
N GLU A 366 -8.63 13.23 -14.69
CA GLU A 366 -9.05 13.17 -16.10
C GLU A 366 -8.09 12.30 -16.93
N GLU A 367 -6.84 12.20 -16.49
CA GLU A 367 -5.80 11.42 -17.16
C GLU A 367 -5.98 9.92 -17.06
N LEU A 368 -6.70 9.41 -16.06
CA LEU A 368 -6.95 7.97 -15.95
C LEU A 368 -7.61 7.41 -17.21
N ASN A 369 -8.49 8.19 -17.85
CA ASN A 369 -9.15 7.79 -19.09
C ASN A 369 -8.15 7.72 -20.24
N PHE A 370 -7.31 8.75 -20.40
CA PHE A 370 -6.30 8.79 -21.45
C PHE A 370 -5.23 7.72 -21.29
N LEU A 371 -4.77 7.45 -20.06
CA LEU A 371 -3.79 6.40 -19.76
C LEU A 371 -4.36 5.01 -20.06
N TYR A 372 -5.62 4.78 -19.70
CA TYR A 372 -6.31 3.53 -19.97
C TYR A 372 -6.47 3.28 -21.48
N GLN A 373 -7.03 4.27 -22.19
CA GLN A 373 -7.27 4.18 -23.62
C GLN A 373 -5.97 3.95 -24.40
N ASP A 374 -4.91 4.72 -24.12
CA ASP A 374 -3.61 4.54 -24.77
C ASP A 374 -3.01 3.16 -24.47
N MET A 375 -3.11 2.67 -23.23
CA MET A 375 -2.63 1.32 -22.89
C MET A 375 -3.33 0.24 -23.74
N ILE A 376 -4.66 0.29 -23.86
CA ILE A 376 -5.44 -0.68 -24.64
C ILE A 376 -5.15 -0.55 -26.14
N GLU A 377 -5.09 0.67 -26.67
CA GLU A 377 -4.76 0.92 -28.08
C GLU A 377 -3.35 0.43 -28.47
N ARG A 378 -2.37 0.53 -27.56
CA ARG A 378 -0.99 0.06 -27.77
C ARG A 378 -0.83 -1.44 -27.64
N LEU A 379 -1.73 -2.08 -26.89
CA LEU A 379 -1.81 -3.55 -26.82
C LEU A 379 -2.48 -4.13 -28.08
N GLY A 380 -3.31 -3.34 -28.77
CA GLY A 380 -3.85 -3.67 -30.09
C GLY A 380 -2.78 -3.57 -31.17
N GLY A 381 -2.54 -4.68 -31.87
CA GLY A 381 -1.59 -4.74 -32.99
C GLY A 381 -2.09 -4.04 -34.27
N THR A 382 -1.85 -4.67 -35.43
CA THR A 382 -2.33 -4.17 -36.72
C THR A 382 -3.85 -4.07 -36.77
N LEU A 383 -4.36 -2.95 -37.29
CA LEU A 383 -5.78 -2.71 -37.53
C LEU A 383 -6.41 -3.88 -38.30
N VAL A 384 -7.51 -4.40 -37.78
CA VAL A 384 -8.45 -5.25 -38.51
C VAL A 384 -9.46 -4.32 -39.17
N ASP A 385 -9.74 -4.51 -40.47
CA ASP A 385 -10.67 -3.67 -41.22
C ASP A 385 -12.03 -3.57 -40.50
N ASN A 386 -12.55 -2.34 -40.37
CA ASN A 386 -13.82 -1.94 -39.71
C ASN A 386 -13.87 -1.83 -38.17
N GLN A 387 -12.77 -1.95 -37.41
CA GLN A 387 -12.76 -1.69 -35.95
C GLN A 387 -11.80 -0.55 -35.56
N SER A 388 -12.15 0.20 -34.50
CA SER A 388 -11.23 1.17 -33.91
C SER A 388 -10.02 0.46 -33.28
N ARG A 389 -8.88 1.16 -33.16
CA ARG A 389 -7.68 0.59 -32.50
C ARG A 389 -7.97 0.15 -31.07
N TYR A 390 -8.80 0.91 -30.37
CA TYR A 390 -9.22 0.59 -29.01
C TYR A 390 -10.02 -0.71 -28.96
N GLU A 391 -11.03 -0.88 -29.81
CA GLU A 391 -11.83 -2.12 -29.85
C GLU A 391 -11.00 -3.34 -30.25
N SER A 392 -10.10 -3.19 -31.22
CA SER A 392 -9.20 -4.26 -31.64
C SER A 392 -8.25 -4.68 -30.50
N GLY A 393 -7.64 -3.71 -29.82
CA GLY A 393 -6.79 -3.96 -28.66
C GLY A 393 -7.57 -4.58 -27.50
N LEU A 394 -8.77 -4.10 -27.22
CA LEU A 394 -9.61 -4.65 -26.17
C LEU A 394 -10.00 -6.11 -26.47
N ASN A 395 -10.39 -6.41 -27.71
CA ASN A 395 -10.70 -7.78 -28.13
C ASN A 395 -9.49 -8.73 -27.96
N GLN A 396 -8.30 -8.30 -28.36
CA GLN A 396 -7.08 -9.09 -28.24
C GLN A 396 -6.73 -9.37 -26.76
N VAL A 397 -6.78 -8.32 -25.93
CA VAL A 397 -6.47 -8.40 -24.50
C VAL A 397 -7.50 -9.25 -23.77
N CYS A 398 -8.79 -8.99 -23.96
CA CYS A 398 -9.85 -9.76 -23.31
C CYS A 398 -9.85 -11.22 -23.74
N ASN A 399 -9.56 -11.54 -25.01
CA ASN A 399 -9.43 -12.92 -25.48
C ASN A 399 -8.28 -13.65 -24.75
N THR A 400 -7.12 -13.01 -24.64
CA THR A 400 -5.95 -13.56 -23.94
C THR A 400 -6.23 -13.77 -22.46
N ILE A 401 -6.78 -12.75 -21.78
CA ILE A 401 -7.14 -12.84 -20.36
C ILE A 401 -8.20 -13.93 -20.15
N THR A 402 -9.19 -14.05 -21.02
CA THR A 402 -10.24 -15.09 -20.92
C THR A 402 -9.62 -16.49 -20.95
N ALA A 403 -8.76 -16.77 -21.93
CA ALA A 403 -8.09 -18.07 -22.05
C ALA A 403 -7.26 -18.39 -20.79
N ASP A 404 -6.51 -17.41 -20.29
CA ASP A 404 -5.69 -17.57 -19.09
C ASP A 404 -6.54 -17.77 -17.83
N VAL A 405 -7.56 -16.94 -17.60
CA VAL A 405 -8.44 -17.05 -16.44
C VAL A 405 -9.13 -18.40 -16.42
N LEU A 406 -9.74 -18.82 -17.53
CA LEU A 406 -10.44 -20.10 -17.62
C LEU A 406 -9.51 -21.29 -17.35
N LYS A 407 -8.28 -21.26 -17.88
CA LYS A 407 -7.26 -22.28 -17.61
C LYS A 407 -6.85 -22.34 -16.13
N ASN A 408 -6.67 -21.19 -15.49
CA ASN A 408 -6.25 -21.12 -14.09
C ASN A 408 -7.38 -21.49 -13.10
N VAL A 409 -8.61 -21.12 -13.43
CA VAL A 409 -9.80 -21.39 -12.60
C VAL A 409 -10.29 -22.83 -12.77
N SER A 410 -9.81 -23.55 -13.78
CA SER A 410 -10.22 -24.94 -14.04
C SER A 410 -10.02 -25.90 -12.85
N SER A 411 -9.06 -25.63 -11.94
CA SER A 411 -8.91 -26.41 -10.69
C SER A 411 -9.96 -26.09 -9.62
N LEU A 412 -10.57 -24.89 -9.67
CA LEU A 412 -11.66 -24.48 -8.79
C LEU A 412 -13.00 -25.06 -9.23
N TRP A 413 -13.12 -25.45 -10.50
CA TRP A 413 -14.33 -26.01 -11.09
C TRP A 413 -14.52 -27.51 -10.81
N LYS A 414 -13.49 -28.33 -11.06
CA LYS A 414 -13.55 -29.80 -10.86
C LYS A 414 -12.26 -30.32 -10.23
N GLN A 415 -12.40 -31.19 -9.23
CA GLN A 415 -11.26 -31.84 -8.56
C GLN A 415 -10.58 -32.91 -9.44
N THR A 416 -11.37 -33.70 -10.17
CA THR A 416 -10.89 -34.69 -11.15
C THR A 416 -11.20 -34.19 -12.57
N ARG A 417 -10.16 -33.72 -13.26
CA ARG A 417 -10.21 -33.23 -14.64
C ARG A 417 -9.21 -33.99 -15.52
N GLN A 418 -9.49 -34.08 -16.82
CA GLN A 418 -8.47 -34.51 -17.77
C GLN A 418 -7.38 -33.42 -17.91
N PRO A 419 -6.12 -33.76 -18.24
CA PRO A 419 -5.01 -32.81 -18.31
C PRO A 419 -5.28 -31.58 -19.21
N ASP A 420 -6.03 -31.77 -20.28
CA ASP A 420 -6.35 -30.73 -21.29
C ASP A 420 -7.75 -30.14 -21.14
N GLU A 421 -8.51 -30.53 -20.10
CA GLU A 421 -9.87 -30.03 -19.88
C GLU A 421 -9.81 -28.63 -19.25
N THR A 422 -10.12 -27.61 -20.06
CA THR A 422 -10.30 -26.24 -19.60
C THR A 422 -11.77 -25.92 -19.39
N MET A 423 -12.07 -25.25 -18.28
CA MET A 423 -13.36 -24.68 -17.98
C MET A 423 -13.85 -23.77 -19.12
N GLN A 424 -15.10 -23.89 -19.52
CA GLN A 424 -15.70 -22.99 -20.50
C GLN A 424 -16.40 -21.82 -19.80
N LEU A 425 -16.64 -20.73 -20.52
CA LEU A 425 -17.21 -19.52 -19.93
C LEU A 425 -18.55 -19.77 -19.21
N PHE A 426 -19.43 -20.59 -19.78
CA PHE A 426 -20.73 -20.89 -19.18
C PHE A 426 -20.66 -21.79 -17.92
N ASP A 427 -19.49 -22.41 -17.66
CA ASP A 427 -19.25 -23.21 -16.46
C ASP A 427 -19.05 -22.35 -15.20
N ILE A 428 -18.95 -21.02 -15.32
CA ILE A 428 -18.87 -20.10 -14.15
C ILE A 428 -20.04 -20.30 -13.19
N THR A 429 -21.18 -20.75 -13.70
CA THR A 429 -22.38 -21.10 -12.94
C THR A 429 -22.25 -22.35 -12.08
N GLN A 430 -21.27 -23.20 -12.37
CA GLN A 430 -20.99 -24.42 -11.63
C GLN A 430 -19.97 -24.21 -10.49
N LEU A 431 -19.32 -23.04 -10.44
CA LEU A 431 -18.44 -22.69 -9.32
C LEU A 431 -19.26 -22.51 -8.03
N PRO A 432 -18.89 -23.18 -6.92
CA PRO A 432 -19.48 -22.93 -5.61
C PRO A 432 -19.36 -21.47 -5.20
N ASP A 433 -20.38 -20.93 -4.54
CA ASP A 433 -20.39 -19.51 -4.16
C ASP A 433 -19.25 -19.12 -3.21
N VAL A 434 -18.77 -20.06 -2.40
CA VAL A 434 -17.60 -19.88 -1.50
C VAL A 434 -16.33 -19.52 -2.28
N LEU A 435 -16.20 -19.96 -3.54
CA LEU A 435 -15.04 -19.73 -4.40
C LEU A 435 -15.19 -18.47 -5.28
N ASN A 436 -16.25 -17.67 -5.09
CA ASN A 436 -16.47 -16.47 -5.89
C ASN A 436 -15.38 -15.41 -5.69
N GLU A 437 -14.87 -15.25 -4.46
CA GLU A 437 -13.76 -14.34 -4.17
C GLU A 437 -12.46 -14.84 -4.81
N ASP A 438 -12.16 -16.14 -4.72
CA ASP A 438 -10.98 -16.73 -5.39
C ASP A 438 -11.05 -16.53 -6.91
N PHE A 439 -12.22 -16.70 -7.51
CA PHE A 439 -12.43 -16.45 -8.94
C PHE A 439 -12.15 -14.98 -9.31
N LYS A 440 -12.66 -14.04 -8.50
CA LYS A 440 -12.44 -12.61 -8.68
C LYS A 440 -10.96 -12.24 -8.51
N GLU A 441 -10.27 -12.82 -7.54
CA GLU A 441 -8.84 -12.63 -7.34
C GLU A 441 -8.04 -13.12 -8.54
N LYS A 442 -8.41 -14.26 -9.14
CA LYS A 442 -7.74 -14.77 -10.36
C LYS A 442 -7.91 -13.84 -11.56
N ILE A 443 -9.07 -13.19 -11.69
CA ILE A 443 -9.27 -12.15 -12.72
C ILE A 443 -8.37 -10.94 -12.41
N ALA A 444 -8.40 -10.45 -11.17
CA ALA A 444 -7.59 -9.31 -10.75
C ALA A 444 -6.08 -9.55 -10.93
N GLU A 445 -5.59 -10.77 -10.67
CA GLU A 445 -4.21 -11.17 -10.89
C GLU A 445 -3.83 -11.04 -12.38
N ARG A 446 -4.70 -11.50 -13.29
CA ARG A 446 -4.44 -11.44 -14.73
C ARG A 446 -4.54 -10.03 -15.29
N THR A 447 -5.54 -9.24 -14.89
CA THR A 447 -5.63 -7.83 -15.31
C THR A 447 -4.46 -7.01 -14.76
N ARG A 448 -4.00 -7.30 -13.53
CA ARG A 448 -2.80 -6.69 -12.94
C ARG A 448 -1.55 -6.96 -13.77
N LEU A 449 -1.35 -8.20 -14.23
CA LEU A 449 -0.20 -8.55 -15.05
C LEU A 449 -0.18 -7.75 -16.36
N VAL A 450 -1.32 -7.59 -17.02
CA VAL A 450 -1.46 -6.78 -18.25
C VAL A 450 -1.05 -5.33 -18.00
N VAL A 451 -1.51 -4.72 -16.90
CA VAL A 451 -1.16 -3.32 -16.57
C VAL A 451 0.33 -3.18 -16.22
N LEU A 452 0.93 -4.16 -15.52
CA LEU A 452 2.35 -4.13 -15.17
C LEU A 452 3.26 -4.33 -16.41
N GLN A 453 2.83 -5.17 -17.33
CA GLN A 453 3.50 -5.50 -18.59
C GLN A 453 3.03 -4.61 -19.76
N ALA A 454 2.42 -3.45 -19.46
CA ALA A 454 2.03 -2.50 -20.48
C ALA A 454 3.19 -2.16 -21.43
N PRO A 455 2.95 -1.94 -22.73
CA PRO A 455 4.01 -1.70 -23.72
C PRO A 455 4.90 -0.53 -23.33
N GLU A 456 6.21 -0.63 -23.60
CA GLU A 456 7.17 0.44 -23.31
C GLU A 456 6.84 1.74 -24.06
N GLU A 457 6.09 1.65 -25.16
CA GLU A 457 5.61 2.81 -25.90
C GLU A 457 4.42 3.53 -25.26
N SER A 458 3.72 2.88 -24.33
CA SER A 458 2.53 3.44 -23.69
C SER A 458 2.84 4.64 -22.82
N LYS A 459 1.87 5.54 -22.69
CA LYS A 459 1.93 6.70 -21.80
C LYS A 459 2.09 6.28 -20.34
N LEU A 460 1.54 5.14 -19.94
CA LEU A 460 1.72 4.56 -18.61
C LEU A 460 3.21 4.32 -18.29
N LYS A 461 4.01 3.95 -19.30
CA LYS A 461 5.45 3.70 -19.17
C LYS A 461 6.29 4.95 -19.45
N LYS A 462 5.90 5.83 -20.37
CA LYS A 462 6.71 7.01 -20.75
C LYS A 462 6.41 8.27 -19.95
N GLU A 463 5.15 8.55 -19.66
CA GLU A 463 4.71 9.87 -19.14
C GLU A 463 4.57 9.93 -17.62
N LEU A 464 4.72 8.80 -16.91
CA LEU A 464 4.51 8.72 -15.46
C LEU A 464 5.80 8.81 -14.63
N ALA A 465 6.92 9.26 -15.18
CA ALA A 465 8.06 9.63 -14.36
C ALA A 465 7.82 11.00 -13.71
N ALA A 466 8.13 11.13 -12.41
CA ALA A 466 7.86 12.36 -11.67
C ALA A 466 8.58 13.57 -12.25
N CYS A 467 9.78 13.38 -12.80
CA CYS A 467 10.56 14.44 -13.43
C CYS A 467 9.84 14.99 -14.67
N ASP A 468 9.51 14.12 -15.63
CA ASP A 468 8.80 14.48 -16.86
C ASP A 468 7.45 15.14 -16.55
N ARG A 469 6.72 14.57 -15.60
CA ARG A 469 5.40 15.03 -15.21
C ARG A 469 5.41 16.40 -14.54
N LEU A 470 6.40 16.67 -13.69
CA LEU A 470 6.59 17.97 -13.05
C LEU A 470 6.78 19.07 -14.10
N PHE A 471 7.63 18.84 -15.11
CA PHE A 471 7.83 19.78 -16.22
C PHE A 471 6.54 20.00 -17.04
N LYS A 472 5.78 18.92 -17.30
CA LYS A 472 4.51 19.00 -18.05
C LYS A 472 3.46 19.85 -17.32
N ILE A 473 3.23 19.60 -16.03
CA ILE A 473 2.22 20.31 -15.23
C ILE A 473 2.61 21.79 -15.05
N LEU A 474 3.89 22.08 -14.88
CA LEU A 474 4.41 23.44 -14.71
C LEU A 474 4.76 24.10 -16.05
N GLN A 475 4.30 23.55 -17.18
CA GLN A 475 4.44 24.11 -18.53
C GLN A 475 5.89 24.48 -18.92
N ASN A 476 6.88 23.78 -18.36
CA ASN A 476 8.31 24.08 -18.49
C ASN A 476 8.73 25.49 -18.01
N GLU A 477 7.93 26.15 -17.17
CA GLU A 477 8.27 27.47 -16.62
C GLU A 477 9.36 27.34 -15.52
N PRO A 478 10.58 27.89 -15.72
CA PRO A 478 11.69 27.70 -14.79
C PRO A 478 11.40 28.25 -13.38
N GLU A 479 10.72 29.39 -13.29
CA GLU A 479 10.40 30.03 -12.01
C GLU A 479 9.32 29.27 -11.23
N ALA A 480 8.32 28.73 -11.92
CA ALA A 480 7.31 27.87 -11.29
C ALA A 480 7.95 26.59 -10.70
N ILE A 481 8.88 25.97 -11.44
CA ILE A 481 9.64 24.79 -10.99
C ILE A 481 10.52 25.14 -9.78
N ARG A 482 11.28 26.23 -9.86
CA ARG A 482 12.13 26.73 -8.77
C ARG A 482 11.33 27.00 -7.50
N SER A 483 10.14 27.58 -7.63
CA SER A 483 9.23 27.88 -6.53
C SER A 483 8.67 26.61 -5.89
N ASN A 484 8.17 25.66 -6.70
CA ASN A 484 7.61 24.40 -6.19
C ASN A 484 8.69 23.54 -5.50
N ILE A 485 9.88 23.43 -6.08
CA ILE A 485 11.00 22.73 -5.43
C ILE A 485 11.36 23.39 -4.10
N ARG A 486 11.35 24.73 -4.02
CA ARG A 486 11.59 25.45 -2.77
C ARG A 486 10.56 25.09 -1.69
N ILE A 487 9.28 25.07 -2.05
CA ILE A 487 8.19 24.73 -1.12
C ILE A 487 8.36 23.30 -0.62
N VAL A 488 8.60 22.35 -1.52
CA VAL A 488 8.79 20.93 -1.15
C VAL A 488 10.03 20.78 -0.27
N TYR A 489 11.14 21.42 -0.62
CA TYR A 489 12.35 21.46 0.21
C TYR A 489 12.07 21.99 1.62
N GLN A 490 11.35 23.12 1.74
CA GLN A 490 10.99 23.68 3.05
C GLN A 490 10.10 22.72 3.87
N ARG A 491 9.18 21.99 3.22
CA ARG A 491 8.34 20.96 3.86
C ARG A 491 9.11 19.72 4.30
N SER A 492 10.32 19.48 3.78
CA SER A 492 11.20 18.39 4.22
C SER A 492 12.05 18.73 5.44
N LYS A 493 11.93 19.93 6.02
CA LYS A 493 12.68 20.29 7.23
C LYS A 493 12.32 19.38 8.42
N PRO A 494 13.27 19.11 9.32
CA PRO A 494 13.00 18.33 10.53
C PRO A 494 11.86 18.91 11.36
N LEU A 495 11.05 18.01 11.94
CA LEU A 495 9.89 18.41 12.74
C LEU A 495 10.25 19.06 14.06
N ILE A 496 11.40 18.70 14.63
CA ILE A 496 11.90 19.28 15.87
C ILE A 496 12.68 20.53 15.53
N LEU A 497 12.27 21.65 16.14
CA LEU A 497 13.01 22.90 16.09
C LEU A 497 14.03 22.92 17.24
N LEU A 498 15.23 23.43 16.94
CA LEU A 498 16.28 23.57 17.93
C LEU A 498 16.44 25.04 18.33
N SER A 499 16.54 25.29 19.63
CA SER A 499 16.73 26.60 20.21
C SER A 499 18.12 27.15 19.88
N GLN A 500 18.13 28.24 19.10
CA GLN A 500 19.37 28.95 18.76
C GLN A 500 20.04 29.54 20.01
N ALA A 501 19.25 29.97 21.00
CA ALA A 501 19.79 30.52 22.25
C ALA A 501 20.61 29.48 23.03
N VAL A 502 20.21 28.21 22.99
CA VAL A 502 20.97 27.12 23.61
C VAL A 502 22.19 26.79 22.75
N LEU A 503 22.03 26.66 21.43
CA LEU A 503 23.13 26.29 20.52
C LEU A 503 24.22 27.37 20.36
N ALA A 504 23.89 28.65 20.59
CA ALA A 504 24.84 29.76 20.56
C ALA A 504 25.38 30.15 21.96
N GLY A 505 24.95 29.45 23.02
CA GLY A 505 25.41 29.70 24.38
C GLY A 505 26.90 29.39 24.57
N ALA A 506 27.55 30.05 25.52
CA ALA A 506 28.97 29.79 25.85
C ALA A 506 29.23 28.35 26.33
N ASP A 507 28.18 27.66 26.77
CA ASP A 507 28.14 26.28 27.21
C ASP A 507 27.76 25.30 26.07
N ALA A 508 27.36 25.80 24.89
CA ALA A 508 27.18 24.99 23.69
C ALA A 508 28.51 24.75 22.99
N SER A 509 29.15 23.67 23.42
CA SER A 509 30.37 23.13 22.82
C SER A 509 30.04 22.01 21.82
N PHE A 510 28.90 22.12 21.13
CA PHE A 510 28.52 21.19 20.05
C PHE A 510 27.63 21.87 19.01
N THR A 511 27.72 21.38 17.78
CA THR A 511 26.88 21.81 16.66
C THR A 511 26.16 20.58 16.09
N PRO A 512 24.82 20.53 16.10
CA PRO A 512 24.07 19.46 15.48
C PRO A 512 24.39 19.35 13.99
N ALA A 513 24.59 18.13 13.50
CA ALA A 513 24.87 17.90 12.09
C ALA A 513 23.55 17.83 11.31
N LEU A 514 23.37 18.73 10.35
CA LEU A 514 22.28 18.69 9.38
C LEU A 514 22.76 18.02 8.10
N ASN A 515 22.06 16.97 7.68
CA ASN A 515 22.29 16.28 6.42
C ASN A 515 21.04 16.37 5.55
N THR A 516 21.26 16.77 4.31
CA THR A 516 20.21 16.93 3.31
C THR A 516 20.51 16.02 2.13
N LYS A 517 19.54 15.20 1.73
CA LYS A 517 19.62 14.39 0.51
C LYS A 517 18.35 14.50 -0.29
N VAL A 518 18.51 14.48 -1.62
CA VAL A 518 17.41 14.39 -2.56
C VAL A 518 17.62 13.16 -3.41
N ALA A 519 16.60 12.30 -3.45
CA ALA A 519 16.60 11.09 -4.24
C ALA A 519 15.80 11.33 -5.53
N ILE A 520 16.42 11.08 -6.68
CA ILE A 520 15.86 11.27 -8.02
C ILE A 520 16.29 10.10 -8.91
N VAL A 521 15.47 9.75 -9.91
CA VAL A 521 15.79 8.65 -10.84
C VAL A 521 17.20 8.80 -11.44
N GLY A 522 18.05 7.79 -11.24
CA GLY A 522 19.45 7.79 -11.68
C GLY A 522 20.42 8.74 -10.94
N GLY A 523 19.91 9.59 -10.04
CA GLY A 523 20.71 10.49 -9.19
C GLY A 523 21.48 11.52 -10.01
N ARG A 524 22.68 11.88 -9.55
CA ARG A 524 23.58 12.80 -10.27
C ARG A 524 24.03 12.31 -11.67
N ASN A 525 24.00 11.00 -11.92
CA ASN A 525 24.45 10.37 -13.17
C ASN A 525 23.27 9.86 -14.01
N THR A 526 22.11 10.51 -13.90
CA THR A 526 20.88 10.07 -14.56
C THR A 526 21.00 10.13 -16.09
N SER A 527 20.49 9.10 -16.76
CA SER A 527 20.31 9.08 -18.22
C SER A 527 18.94 9.61 -18.64
N ASN A 528 18.02 9.87 -17.71
CA ASN A 528 16.70 10.40 -18.01
C ASN A 528 16.80 11.91 -18.38
N PRO A 529 16.32 12.34 -19.56
CA PRO A 529 16.42 13.72 -20.02
C PRO A 529 15.76 14.77 -19.11
N ALA A 530 14.59 14.48 -18.55
CA ALA A 530 13.91 15.40 -17.64
C ALA A 530 14.60 15.46 -16.29
N ALA A 531 15.11 14.34 -15.77
CA ALA A 531 15.90 14.33 -14.54
C ALA A 531 17.18 15.15 -14.70
N MET A 532 17.90 15.04 -15.83
CA MET A 532 19.07 15.88 -16.14
C MET A 532 18.74 17.37 -16.11
N LYS A 533 17.60 17.77 -16.69
CA LYS A 533 17.12 19.16 -16.65
C LYS A 533 16.76 19.63 -15.24
N LEU A 534 16.40 18.73 -14.34
CA LEU A 534 15.99 19.06 -12.97
C LEU A 534 17.19 19.22 -12.01
N LEU A 535 18.33 18.57 -12.30
CA LEU A 535 19.51 18.58 -11.44
C LEU A 535 19.97 19.99 -11.01
N PRO A 536 20.06 21.00 -11.90
CA PRO A 536 20.51 22.34 -11.49
C PRO A 536 19.58 23.00 -10.46
N PHE A 537 18.27 22.81 -10.61
CA PHE A 537 17.28 23.36 -9.67
C PHE A 537 17.35 22.70 -8.29
N LEU A 538 17.61 21.40 -8.25
CA LEU A 538 17.79 20.66 -7.01
C LEU A 538 19.13 21.02 -6.35
N GLN A 539 20.22 21.04 -7.12
CA GLN A 539 21.57 21.37 -6.64
C GLN A 539 21.61 22.75 -5.98
N GLN A 540 20.94 23.75 -6.57
CA GLN A 540 20.86 25.09 -5.98
C GLN A 540 20.24 25.10 -4.57
N ARG A 541 19.37 24.13 -4.25
CA ARG A 541 18.73 24.04 -2.93
C ARG A 541 19.51 23.21 -1.93
N VAL A 542 20.11 22.10 -2.37
CA VAL A 542 20.87 21.21 -1.49
C VAL A 542 22.33 21.62 -1.30
N GLY A 543 22.84 22.55 -2.12
CA GLY A 543 24.19 23.10 -2.03
C GLY A 543 25.30 22.20 -2.60
N SER A 544 25.13 20.87 -2.59
CA SER A 544 26.10 19.92 -3.13
C SER A 544 25.47 18.94 -4.12
N ILE A 545 26.19 18.65 -5.21
CA ILE A 545 25.77 17.62 -6.17
C ILE A 545 25.82 16.20 -5.59
N GLU A 546 26.61 15.98 -4.54
CA GLU A 546 26.71 14.69 -3.84
C GLU A 546 25.46 14.37 -3.00
N ALA A 547 24.68 15.40 -2.65
CA ALA A 547 23.39 15.23 -1.99
C ALA A 547 22.31 14.69 -2.95
N LEU A 548 22.56 14.68 -4.27
CA LEU A 548 21.67 14.12 -5.28
C LEU A 548 21.97 12.63 -5.48
N THR A 549 21.09 11.82 -4.92
CA THR A 549 21.23 10.36 -4.82
C THR A 549 20.28 9.62 -5.77
N PRO A 550 20.67 8.41 -6.22
CA PRO A 550 19.86 7.67 -7.17
C PRO A 550 18.63 7.01 -6.52
N LEU A 551 17.50 7.09 -7.24
CA LEU A 551 16.38 6.16 -7.15
C LEU A 551 16.43 5.21 -8.35
N GLY A 552 16.04 3.96 -8.13
CA GLY A 552 15.88 3.00 -9.22
C GLY A 552 14.64 3.28 -10.07
N GLU A 553 14.56 2.59 -11.21
CA GLU A 553 13.49 2.80 -12.19
C GLU A 553 12.10 2.43 -11.65
N GLN A 554 12.02 1.51 -10.68
CA GLN A 554 10.75 1.15 -10.03
C GLN A 554 10.15 2.31 -9.23
N GLU A 555 10.99 3.23 -8.75
CA GLU A 555 10.60 4.37 -7.91
C GLU A 555 10.62 5.71 -8.66
N ARG A 556 10.75 5.70 -10.00
CA ARG A 556 10.76 6.90 -10.88
C ARG A 556 9.53 7.81 -10.75
N HIS A 557 8.46 7.31 -10.14
CA HIS A 557 7.18 7.99 -9.93
C HIS A 557 7.23 9.02 -8.79
N ARG A 558 8.39 9.20 -8.12
CA ARG A 558 8.58 10.19 -7.07
C ARG A 558 9.98 10.82 -7.08
N ILE A 559 10.08 11.99 -6.46
CA ILE A 559 11.33 12.64 -6.04
C ILE A 559 11.23 12.82 -4.53
N VAL A 560 12.24 12.37 -3.79
CA VAL A 560 12.20 12.33 -2.32
C VAL A 560 13.19 13.32 -1.74
N PHE A 561 12.74 14.18 -0.85
CA PHE A 561 13.56 15.12 -0.10
C PHE A 561 13.64 14.65 1.34
N VAL A 562 14.85 14.44 1.84
CA VAL A 562 15.11 14.00 3.21
C VAL A 562 16.09 14.95 3.86
N GLN A 563 15.70 15.46 5.03
CA GLN A 563 16.60 16.22 5.90
C GLN A 563 16.64 15.53 7.26
N GLU A 564 17.81 15.12 7.70
CA GLU A 564 18.03 14.56 9.03
C GLU A 564 18.97 15.50 9.80
N ILE A 565 18.59 15.85 11.03
CA ILE A 565 19.43 16.59 11.97
C ILE A 565 19.70 15.69 13.17
N GLY A 566 20.95 15.55 13.57
CA GLY A 566 21.33 14.67 14.67
C GLY A 566 22.52 15.19 15.46
N GLY A 567 22.77 14.59 16.62
CA GLY A 567 23.86 15.03 17.49
C GLY A 567 23.50 16.21 18.38
N PHE A 568 22.21 16.36 18.73
CA PHE A 568 21.74 17.39 19.66
C PHE A 568 21.31 16.79 21.00
N SER A 569 21.35 17.62 22.04
CA SER A 569 20.87 17.30 23.39
C SER A 569 19.40 17.69 23.55
N LEU A 570 18.66 17.05 24.46
CA LEU A 570 17.26 17.40 24.71
C LEU A 570 17.08 18.87 25.11
N ARG A 571 18.01 19.46 25.87
CA ARG A 571 17.93 20.87 26.25
C ARG A 571 17.95 21.84 25.06
N SER A 572 18.45 21.39 23.90
CA SER A 572 18.49 22.19 22.68
C SER A 572 17.17 22.20 21.93
N VAL A 573 16.17 21.41 22.33
CA VAL A 573 14.85 21.45 21.71
C VAL A 573 14.14 22.76 22.10
N GLU A 574 13.59 23.47 21.12
CA GLU A 574 12.81 24.67 21.35
C GLU A 574 11.58 24.37 22.21
N GLY A 575 11.25 25.22 23.18
CA GLY A 575 10.18 24.96 24.16
C GLY A 575 10.62 24.26 25.45
N MET A 576 11.85 23.73 25.52
CA MET A 576 12.30 22.99 26.71
C MET A 576 12.52 23.87 27.95
N ARG A 577 12.83 25.15 27.77
CA ARG A 577 13.02 26.07 28.90
C ARG A 577 11.69 26.43 29.55
N GLU A 578 10.64 26.55 28.75
CA GLU A 578 9.27 26.76 29.20
C GLU A 578 8.75 25.53 29.97
N LEU A 579 9.10 24.32 29.49
CA LEU A 579 8.83 23.08 30.21
C LEU A 579 9.60 22.99 31.54
N GLN A 580 10.88 23.40 31.54
CA GLN A 580 11.70 23.49 32.76
C GLN A 580 11.05 24.42 33.78
N GLN A 581 10.65 25.63 33.38
CA GLN A 581 10.00 26.59 34.26
C GLN A 581 8.69 26.04 34.83
N SER A 582 7.84 25.45 33.99
CA SER A 582 6.57 24.84 34.42
C SER A 582 6.80 23.72 35.44
N TYR A 583 7.88 22.94 35.27
CA TYR A 583 8.27 21.91 36.21
C TYR A 583 8.77 22.50 37.55
N GLN A 584 9.61 23.53 37.50
CA GLN A 584 10.08 24.24 38.70
C GLN A 584 8.93 24.89 39.49
N ASP A 585 7.95 25.47 38.79
CA ASP A 585 6.74 26.04 39.42
C ASP A 585 5.92 24.94 40.12
N TRP A 586 5.72 23.80 39.46
CA TRP A 586 5.07 22.62 40.07
C TRP A 586 5.85 22.13 41.29
N GLN A 587 7.19 22.06 41.21
CA GLN A 587 8.05 21.64 42.31
C GLN A 587 7.94 22.61 43.50
N GLY A 588 7.88 23.92 43.24
CA GLY A 588 7.62 24.95 44.27
C GLY A 588 6.27 24.76 44.96
N GLN A 589 5.20 24.54 44.19
CA GLN A 589 3.86 24.26 44.73
C GLN A 589 3.85 22.98 45.57
N MET A 590 4.54 21.92 45.13
CA MET A 590 4.70 20.68 45.88
C MET A 590 5.39 20.91 47.22
N ILE A 591 6.49 21.68 47.23
CA ILE A 591 7.26 21.99 48.45
C ILE A 591 6.41 22.79 49.44
N GLU A 592 5.71 23.83 48.98
CA GLU A 592 4.82 24.62 49.83
C GLU A 592 3.71 23.78 50.43
N ALA A 593 3.07 22.93 49.64
CA ALA A 593 1.99 22.06 50.11
C ALA A 593 2.49 21.02 51.12
N LYS A 594 3.67 20.41 50.91
CA LYS A 594 4.30 19.51 51.89
C LYS A 594 4.62 20.25 53.21
N ARG A 595 5.20 21.45 53.12
CA ARG A 595 5.54 22.27 54.32
C ARG A 595 4.29 22.73 55.07
N ALA A 596 3.25 23.15 54.37
CA ALA A 596 1.95 23.51 54.96
C ALA A 596 1.36 22.33 55.73
N LYS A 597 1.37 21.11 55.17
CA LYS A 597 0.91 19.90 55.85
C LYS A 597 1.72 19.59 57.11
N ILE A 598 3.04 19.76 57.08
CA ILE A 598 3.91 19.58 58.27
C ILE A 598 3.56 20.60 59.38
N ARG A 599 3.17 21.82 59.01
CA ARG A 599 2.71 22.86 59.95
C ARG A 599 1.25 22.69 60.41
N GLY A 600 0.55 21.65 59.93
CA GLY A 600 -0.86 21.40 60.25
C GLY A 600 -1.87 22.24 59.44
N GLU A 601 -1.42 22.94 58.39
CA GLU A 601 -2.26 23.70 57.47
C GLU A 601 -2.85 22.78 56.39
N ASN A 602 -4.13 22.98 56.04
CA ASN A 602 -4.78 22.18 54.99
C ASN A 602 -4.52 22.80 53.59
N LYS A 603 -3.47 22.33 52.92
CA LYS A 603 -3.16 22.66 51.52
C LYS A 603 -3.10 21.38 50.69
N GLU A 604 -3.82 21.35 49.57
CA GLU A 604 -3.82 20.21 48.66
C GLU A 604 -2.48 20.08 47.93
N LEU A 605 -2.04 18.84 47.68
CA LEU A 605 -0.84 18.58 46.87
C LEU A 605 -1.21 18.76 45.39
N PRO A 606 -0.39 19.44 44.58
CA PRO A 606 -0.65 19.52 43.15
C PRO A 606 -0.58 18.14 42.49
N ILE A 607 -1.23 18.02 41.33
CA ILE A 607 -1.30 16.75 40.57
C ILE A 607 0.12 16.29 40.24
N PRO A 608 0.50 15.04 40.54
CA PRO A 608 1.82 14.52 40.20
C PRO A 608 2.08 14.56 38.70
N VAL A 609 3.23 15.11 38.30
CA VAL A 609 3.70 15.11 36.90
C VAL A 609 4.56 13.88 36.57
N HIS A 610 4.90 13.08 37.57
CA HIS A 610 5.68 11.85 37.45
C HIS A 610 4.87 10.63 37.89
N ILE A 611 5.05 9.52 37.19
CA ILE A 611 4.44 8.22 37.55
C ILE A 611 5.30 7.50 38.62
N GLN A 612 6.60 7.81 38.69
CA GLN A 612 7.56 7.22 39.63
C GLN A 612 7.83 8.17 40.82
N LYS A 613 8.05 7.58 42.00
CA LYS A 613 8.35 8.33 43.24
C LYS A 613 9.75 8.97 43.23
N GLU A 614 10.72 8.28 42.65
CA GLU A 614 12.09 8.78 42.45
C GLU A 614 12.31 8.93 40.95
N PRO A 615 12.56 10.16 40.45
CA PRO A 615 12.78 10.36 39.03
C PRO A 615 14.14 9.78 38.61
N PRO A 616 14.21 8.95 37.56
CA PRO A 616 15.46 8.38 37.06
C PRO A 616 16.31 9.40 36.29
N PHE A 617 15.72 10.53 35.90
CA PHE A 617 16.37 11.62 35.18
C PHE A 617 16.07 12.95 35.88
N TRP A 618 17.12 13.72 36.08
CA TRP A 618 17.12 15.08 36.64
C TRP A 618 17.13 16.14 35.53
N ASP A 619 17.07 17.43 35.90
CA ASP A 619 17.05 18.54 34.94
C ASP A 619 18.14 18.43 33.85
N VAL A 620 17.75 18.61 32.58
CA VAL A 620 18.64 18.52 31.41
C VAL A 620 19.46 19.78 31.18
N PHE A 621 19.10 20.89 31.83
CA PHE A 621 19.83 22.14 31.77
C PHE A 621 21.00 22.18 32.77
N PRO A 622 22.05 22.97 32.48
CA PRO A 622 23.17 23.16 33.41
C PRO A 622 22.71 23.59 34.80
N GLU A 623 23.39 23.06 35.83
CA GLU A 623 23.24 23.52 37.21
C GLU A 623 23.71 24.98 37.35
N ASP A 624 23.04 25.73 38.23
CA ASP A 624 23.54 27.02 38.68
C ASP A 624 24.83 26.80 39.49
N LYS A 625 25.94 27.37 39.00
CA LYS A 625 27.27 27.21 39.59
C LYS A 625 27.32 27.77 41.02
N ASP A 626 26.57 28.82 41.31
CA ASP A 626 26.58 29.46 42.63
C ASP A 626 25.75 28.64 43.63
N VAL A 627 24.61 28.08 43.20
CA VAL A 627 23.79 27.19 44.03
C VAL A 627 24.55 25.89 44.32
N PHE A 628 25.16 25.27 43.31
CA PHE A 628 25.98 24.07 43.49
C PHE A 628 27.12 24.32 44.47
N ARG A 629 27.85 25.44 44.31
CA ARG A 629 28.93 25.84 45.22
C ARG A 629 28.42 26.01 46.65
N LEU A 630 27.25 26.62 46.83
CA LEU A 630 26.64 26.82 48.14
C LEU A 630 26.26 25.49 48.80
N VAL A 631 25.67 24.55 48.06
CA VAL A 631 25.34 23.21 48.56
C VAL A 631 26.59 22.46 48.98
N LEU A 632 27.66 22.51 48.17
CA LEU A 632 28.94 21.90 48.49
C LEU A 632 29.56 22.49 49.77
N GLN A 633 29.55 23.82 49.90
CA GLN A 633 30.00 24.50 51.12
C GLN A 633 29.17 24.11 52.34
N GLY A 634 27.84 24.10 52.20
CA GLY A 634 26.92 23.71 53.26
C GLY A 634 27.13 22.26 53.70
N ARG A 635 27.37 21.35 52.76
CA ARG A 635 27.68 19.94 53.03
C ARG A 635 29.02 19.78 53.74
N ALA A 636 30.08 20.39 53.23
CA ALA A 636 31.43 20.27 53.78
C ALA A 636 31.55 20.89 55.19
N LEU A 637 30.83 21.98 55.45
CA LEU A 637 30.80 22.65 56.77
C LEU A 637 29.77 22.04 57.74
N GLY A 638 29.03 21.01 57.33
CA GLY A 638 28.02 20.34 58.15
C GLY A 638 26.80 21.19 58.47
N ILE A 639 26.52 22.24 57.67
CA ILE A 639 25.30 23.05 57.73
C ILE A 639 24.13 22.28 57.10
N LEU A 640 24.38 21.64 55.95
CA LEU A 640 23.46 20.69 55.33
C LEU A 640 23.82 19.28 55.79
N LYS A 641 22.83 18.52 56.28
CA LYS A 641 23.02 17.16 56.79
C LYS A 641 22.00 16.21 56.20
N LEU A 642 22.46 15.01 55.83
CA LEU A 642 21.59 13.90 55.46
C LEU A 642 21.15 13.17 56.74
N GLU A 643 19.87 13.25 57.06
CA GLU A 643 19.28 12.64 58.26
C GLU A 643 17.96 11.95 57.92
N GLU A 644 17.52 11.00 58.75
CA GLU A 644 16.19 10.42 58.63
C GLU A 644 15.16 11.34 59.30
N ASN A 645 14.08 11.67 58.60
CA ASN A 645 12.96 12.38 59.20
C ASN A 645 12.18 11.42 60.10
N ARG A 646 12.10 11.74 61.40
CA ARG A 646 11.42 10.90 62.40
C ARG A 646 9.91 10.79 62.18
N SER A 647 9.28 11.71 61.44
CA SER A 647 7.83 11.67 61.17
C SER A 647 7.48 10.92 59.88
N THR A 648 8.36 10.94 58.87
CA THR A 648 8.11 10.29 57.56
C THR A 648 8.94 9.03 57.33
N HIS A 649 9.98 8.77 58.14
CA HIS A 649 11.00 7.73 57.95
C HIS A 649 11.77 7.85 56.62
N GLU A 650 11.73 9.01 55.97
CA GLU A 650 12.44 9.28 54.72
C GLU A 650 13.82 9.88 55.00
N LYS A 651 14.82 9.51 54.20
CA LYS A 651 16.11 10.18 54.21
C LYS A 651 15.97 11.55 53.55
N VAL A 652 16.37 12.59 54.26
CA VAL A 652 16.24 13.98 53.80
C VAL A 652 17.49 14.78 54.14
N ILE A 653 17.84 15.69 53.25
CA ILE A 653 18.82 16.75 53.47
C ILE A 653 18.11 17.90 54.14
N ARG A 654 18.65 18.35 55.27
CA ARG A 654 18.08 19.43 56.06
C ARG A 654 19.13 20.39 56.59
N TYR A 655 18.67 21.58 56.95
CA TYR A 655 19.44 22.56 57.71
C TYR A 655 18.59 23.08 58.89
N THR A 656 19.23 23.68 59.88
CA THR A 656 18.55 24.21 61.07
C THR A 656 18.56 25.73 61.03
N ARG A 657 17.40 26.37 61.15
CA ARG A 657 17.28 27.83 61.28
C ARG A 657 16.84 28.22 62.70
N LYS A 658 17.26 29.40 63.14
CA LYS A 658 16.81 29.97 64.42
C LYS A 658 15.55 30.80 64.20
N THR A 659 14.44 30.39 64.79
CA THR A 659 13.19 31.16 64.79
C THR A 659 12.90 31.72 66.18
N VAL A 660 11.90 32.59 66.27
CA VAL A 660 11.47 33.22 67.54
C VAL A 660 11.04 32.18 68.59
N THR A 661 10.67 30.98 68.17
CA THR A 661 10.19 29.87 69.01
C THR A 661 11.24 28.78 69.28
N GLY A 662 12.45 28.87 68.71
CA GLY A 662 13.54 27.92 68.91
C GLY A 662 14.26 27.53 67.62
N ASN A 663 14.98 26.41 67.64
CA ASN A 663 15.62 25.86 66.44
C ASN A 663 14.59 25.06 65.63
N GLU A 664 14.44 25.38 64.35
CA GLU A 664 13.55 24.68 63.41
C GLU A 664 14.38 23.94 62.35
N ASN A 665 14.10 22.66 62.14
CA ASN A 665 14.72 21.87 61.08
C ASN A 665 13.90 21.98 59.79
N MET A 666 14.56 22.41 58.72
CA MET A 666 13.97 22.60 57.41
C MET A 666 14.44 21.51 56.46
N ASP A 667 13.52 20.67 55.98
CA ASP A 667 13.81 19.65 54.98
C ASP A 667 13.84 20.29 53.57
N ILE A 668 14.90 19.96 52.81
CA ILE A 668 15.18 20.51 51.47
C ILE A 668 14.89 19.47 50.38
N ALA A 669 15.53 18.31 50.43
CA ALA A 669 15.50 17.31 49.36
C ALA A 669 15.81 15.91 49.90
N SER A 670 15.61 14.86 49.10
CA SER A 670 15.93 13.48 49.49
C SER A 670 17.38 13.08 49.16
N ASN A 671 18.03 13.76 48.22
CA ASN A 671 19.43 13.54 47.83
C ASN A 671 20.13 14.84 47.40
N TRP A 672 21.46 14.79 47.24
CA TRP A 672 22.30 15.96 47.02
C TRP A 672 22.07 16.61 45.65
N GLU A 673 21.77 15.80 44.63
CA GLU A 673 21.46 16.23 43.27
C GLU A 673 20.11 16.99 43.20
N GLU A 674 19.12 16.53 43.97
CA GLU A 674 17.83 17.19 44.13
C GLU A 674 17.97 18.47 44.97
N ALA A 675 18.86 18.50 45.99
CA ALA A 675 19.07 19.68 46.82
C ALA A 675 19.53 20.90 45.99
N VAL A 676 20.39 20.69 45.00
CA VAL A 676 20.83 21.76 44.08
C VAL A 676 19.65 22.29 43.27
N GLN A 677 18.82 21.40 42.71
CA GLN A 677 17.64 21.79 41.91
C GLN A 677 16.56 22.47 42.73
N VAL A 678 16.27 21.98 43.94
CA VAL A 678 15.28 22.58 44.84
C VAL A 678 15.67 24.01 45.19
N LEU A 679 16.95 24.28 45.44
CA LEU A 679 17.43 25.62 45.78
C LEU A 679 17.48 26.58 44.57
N GLU A 680 17.34 26.07 43.34
CA GLU A 680 17.12 26.88 42.13
C GLU A 680 15.65 27.31 41.98
N VAL A 681 14.70 26.61 42.63
CA VAL A 681 13.27 26.95 42.60
C VAL A 681 13.01 28.27 43.35
N LEU A 682 12.25 29.18 42.73
CA LEU A 682 11.95 30.51 43.27
C LEU A 682 11.38 30.48 44.71
N THR A 683 10.48 29.55 45.00
CA THR A 683 9.88 29.33 46.33
C THR A 683 10.93 29.03 47.42
N CYS A 684 12.05 28.41 47.07
CA CYS A 684 13.12 28.02 47.99
C CYS A 684 14.23 29.09 48.11
N ARG A 685 14.05 30.27 47.51
CA ARG A 685 14.97 31.40 47.66
C ARG A 685 15.26 31.76 49.13
N PRO A 686 14.29 31.78 50.06
CA PRO A 686 14.58 32.05 51.47
C PRO A 686 15.48 30.99 52.11
N ASP A 687 15.33 29.72 51.72
CA ASP A 687 16.18 28.64 52.20
C ASP A 687 17.62 28.82 51.69
N ARG A 688 17.78 29.21 50.42
CA ARG A 688 19.07 29.53 49.82
C ARG A 688 19.76 30.70 50.53
N GLU A 689 19.03 31.76 50.83
CA GLU A 689 19.55 32.96 51.52
C GLU A 689 20.00 32.62 52.95
N GLU A 690 19.23 31.81 53.68
CA GLU A 690 19.56 31.38 55.04
C GLU A 690 20.77 30.43 55.07
N ILE A 691 20.86 29.46 54.15
CA ILE A 691 22.05 28.60 54.03
C ILE A 691 23.29 29.46 53.70
N HIS A 692 23.16 30.42 52.79
CA HIS A 692 24.24 31.36 52.46
C HIS A 692 24.66 32.19 53.67
N GLN A 693 23.71 32.66 54.48
CA GLN A 693 23.99 33.40 55.71
C GLN A 693 24.77 32.55 56.72
N GLN A 694 24.37 31.29 56.93
CA GLN A 694 25.06 30.38 57.85
C GLN A 694 26.47 30.01 57.37
N VAL A 695 26.63 29.76 56.06
CA VAL A 695 27.94 29.51 55.44
C VAL A 695 28.84 30.74 55.60
N SER A 696 28.31 31.94 55.33
CA SER A 696 29.05 33.20 55.46
C SER A 696 29.45 33.47 56.91
N ALA A 697 28.57 33.20 57.87
CA ALA A 697 28.86 33.34 59.30
C ALA A 697 30.02 32.43 59.74
N LYS A 698 30.09 31.19 59.23
CA LYS A 698 31.23 30.29 59.51
C LYS A 698 32.56 30.83 59.02
N PHE A 699 32.57 31.48 57.86
CA PHE A 699 33.79 32.13 57.36
C PHE A 699 34.15 33.40 58.14
N LEU A 700 33.16 34.22 58.54
CA LEU A 700 33.37 35.44 59.34
C LEU A 700 33.82 35.15 60.79
N GLU A 701 33.26 34.11 61.42
CA GLU A 701 33.67 33.66 62.76
C GLU A 701 35.12 33.14 62.77
N ALA A 702 35.61 32.67 61.62
CA ALA A 702 36.94 32.11 61.43
C ALA A 702 37.98 33.17 61.01
N ASP A 703 37.99 34.34 61.65
CA ASP A 703 38.97 35.38 61.30
C ASP A 703 40.36 35.13 61.93
N LYS A 704 40.42 34.33 63.00
CA LYS A 704 41.66 33.92 63.68
C LYS A 704 42.39 32.77 62.95
N PRO A 705 43.75 32.77 62.89
CA PRO A 705 44.53 31.74 62.18
C PRO A 705 44.23 30.29 62.62
N GLU A 706 43.99 30.07 63.91
CA GLU A 706 43.66 28.75 64.46
C GLU A 706 42.31 28.23 63.95
N LEU A 707 41.31 29.11 63.81
CA LEU A 707 39.99 28.76 63.31
C LEU A 707 39.99 28.56 61.78
N LYS A 708 40.85 29.28 61.05
CA LYS A 708 41.09 29.05 59.62
C LYS A 708 41.68 27.66 59.36
N GLN A 709 42.63 27.23 60.19
CA GLN A 709 43.21 25.88 60.12
C GLN A 709 42.15 24.80 60.41
N VAL A 710 41.26 25.02 61.37
CA VAL A 710 40.14 24.08 61.64
C VAL A 710 39.20 23.96 60.45
N LEU A 711 38.87 25.07 59.77
CA LEU A 711 38.06 25.02 58.55
C LEU A 711 38.78 24.30 57.39
N TYR A 712 40.08 24.53 57.24
CA TYR A 712 40.91 23.80 56.27
C TYR A 712 40.85 22.29 56.52
N ASP A 713 41.06 21.86 57.77
CA ASP A 713 41.02 20.44 58.14
C ASP A 713 39.63 19.83 57.90
N GLN A 714 38.55 20.60 58.10
CA GLN A 714 37.18 20.17 57.79
C GLN A 714 36.96 19.93 56.29
N PHE A 715 37.39 20.84 55.42
CA PHE A 715 37.30 20.65 53.97
C PHE A 715 38.14 19.45 53.49
N MET A 716 39.35 19.28 54.02
CA MET A 716 40.20 18.14 53.68
C MET A 716 39.62 16.81 54.18
N ASN A 717 38.99 16.80 55.35
CA ASN A 717 38.29 15.62 55.87
C ASN A 717 37.04 15.28 55.05
N TYR A 718 36.29 16.29 54.61
CA TYR A 718 35.19 16.11 53.67
C TYR A 718 35.67 15.44 52.38
N LEU A 719 36.73 15.96 51.75
CA LEU A 719 37.30 15.37 50.54
C LEU A 719 37.76 13.93 50.76
N LYS A 720 38.45 13.63 51.87
CA LYS A 720 38.84 12.24 52.21
C LYS A 720 37.63 11.31 52.31
N GLN A 721 36.54 11.75 52.96
CA GLN A 721 35.31 10.98 53.05
C GLN A 721 34.65 10.81 51.68
N ARG A 722 34.64 11.87 50.85
CA ARG A 722 34.07 11.84 49.50
C ARG A 722 34.81 10.89 48.57
N ALA A 723 36.14 10.79 48.68
CA ALA A 723 36.93 9.82 47.92
C ALA A 723 36.54 8.36 48.25
N ILE A 724 36.21 8.08 49.51
CA ILE A 724 35.75 6.76 49.96
C ILE A 724 34.32 6.49 49.45
N GLU A 725 33.42 7.48 49.55
CA GLU A 725 32.06 7.37 49.02
C GLU A 725 32.05 7.05 47.51
N LEU A 726 33.00 7.61 46.76
CA LEU A 726 33.11 7.48 45.30
C LEU A 726 34.04 6.33 44.85
N GLU A 727 34.51 5.45 45.74
CA GLU A 727 35.49 4.40 45.42
C GLU A 727 35.05 3.51 44.25
N LYS A 728 33.76 3.15 44.19
CA LYS A 728 33.17 2.37 43.08
C LYS A 728 33.14 3.11 41.73
N LEU A 729 33.29 4.44 41.75
CA LEU A 729 33.30 5.33 40.58
C LEU A 729 34.71 5.88 40.28
N GLY A 730 35.76 5.31 40.90
CA GLY A 730 37.16 5.71 40.71
C GLY A 730 37.74 6.58 41.83
N GLY A 731 36.99 6.83 42.91
CA GLY A 731 37.46 7.55 44.08
C GLY A 731 37.97 8.95 43.74
N VAL A 732 39.26 9.22 43.99
CA VAL A 732 39.94 10.49 43.66
C VAL A 732 39.97 10.75 42.16
N ASP A 733 39.93 9.71 41.34
CA ASP A 733 39.95 9.84 39.88
C ASP A 733 38.58 10.09 39.25
N SER A 734 37.51 9.98 40.05
CA SER A 734 36.14 10.28 39.62
C SER A 734 36.03 11.75 39.14
N PRO A 735 35.32 12.00 38.02
CA PRO A 735 35.00 13.36 37.57
C PRO A 735 34.33 14.21 38.65
N ASP A 736 33.44 13.61 39.45
CA ASP A 736 32.70 14.31 40.51
C ASP A 736 33.64 14.75 41.64
N TYR A 737 34.57 13.88 42.04
CA TYR A 737 35.59 14.22 43.03
C TYR A 737 36.46 15.37 42.54
N LYS A 738 36.96 15.30 41.29
CA LYS A 738 37.82 16.35 40.70
C LYS A 738 37.09 17.70 40.62
N ARG A 739 35.80 17.69 40.30
CA ARG A 739 34.95 18.89 40.29
C ARG A 739 34.82 19.49 41.69
N GLU A 740 34.47 18.68 42.70
CA GLU A 740 34.31 19.13 44.08
C GLU A 740 35.63 19.61 44.69
N ASP A 741 36.74 18.89 44.48
CA ASP A 741 38.09 19.27 44.92
C ASP A 741 38.50 20.61 44.32
N THR A 742 38.34 20.82 43.01
CA THR A 742 38.67 22.10 42.35
C THR A 742 37.92 23.27 43.00
N ILE A 743 36.63 23.11 43.30
CA ILE A 743 35.82 24.15 43.94
C ILE A 743 36.30 24.40 45.37
N ILE A 744 36.59 23.33 46.14
CA ILE A 744 37.10 23.44 47.51
C ILE A 744 38.49 24.08 47.54
N GLN A 745 39.41 23.73 46.64
CA GLN A 745 40.71 24.39 46.53
C GLN A 745 40.56 25.88 46.23
N ASN A 746 39.67 26.25 45.30
CA ASN A 746 39.38 27.66 45.01
C ASN A 746 38.83 28.39 46.24
N ILE A 747 38.00 27.72 47.06
CA ILE A 747 37.50 28.29 48.32
C ILE A 747 38.65 28.49 49.30
N ILE A 748 39.50 27.48 49.52
CA ILE A 748 40.67 27.54 50.41
C ILE A 748 41.59 28.72 50.04
N VAL A 749 41.86 28.91 48.74
CA VAL A 749 42.69 30.02 48.24
C VAL A 749 41.98 31.36 48.44
N SER A 750 40.71 31.45 48.03
CA SER A 750 39.95 32.72 48.12
C SER A 750 39.75 33.22 49.55
N GLN A 751 39.59 32.30 50.52
CA GLN A 751 39.37 32.60 51.93
C GLN A 751 40.67 32.55 52.77
N LYS A 752 41.82 32.27 52.14
CA LYS A 752 43.15 32.17 52.79
C LYS A 752 43.15 31.25 54.02
N LEU A 753 42.59 30.04 53.88
CA LEU A 753 42.38 29.13 55.01
C LEU A 753 43.62 28.37 55.46
N LYS A 754 44.71 28.37 54.66
CA LYS A 754 45.97 27.70 54.97
C LYS A 754 47.01 28.70 55.47
N ASN A 755 47.58 28.47 56.64
CA ASN A 755 48.73 29.24 57.15
C ASN A 755 50.00 28.84 56.39
N GLU A 756 50.83 29.80 55.98
CA GLU A 756 52.09 29.56 55.25
C GLU A 756 53.20 28.93 56.12
N GLU A 757 52.97 28.69 57.40
CA GLU A 757 53.92 28.06 58.33
C GLU A 757 53.49 26.63 58.71
N TYR A 758 53.47 25.70 57.74
CA TYR A 758 53.73 24.26 57.93
C TYR A 758 53.84 23.67 56.52
N SER A 759 54.99 23.90 55.89
CA SER A 759 55.45 23.07 54.78
C SER A 759 56.25 21.91 55.37
N ASP A 760 55.67 20.72 55.35
CA ASP A 760 56.35 19.57 54.77
C ASP A 760 55.45 18.33 54.72
N SER A 761 55.66 17.57 53.65
CA SER A 761 55.06 16.26 53.33
C SER A 761 53.64 16.24 52.76
N PHE A 762 53.53 16.52 51.45
CA PHE A 762 52.81 15.58 50.58
C PHE A 762 53.63 15.30 49.31
N VAL A 763 53.76 14.00 49.09
CA VAL A 763 54.58 13.31 48.09
C VAL A 763 54.08 13.63 46.68
N GLN A 764 55.00 14.06 45.81
CA GLN A 764 54.79 14.13 44.37
C GLN A 764 54.58 12.72 43.79
N PRO A 765 53.54 12.47 42.98
CA PRO A 765 53.52 11.32 42.09
C PRO A 765 54.56 11.49 40.98
N LYS A 766 55.43 10.49 40.90
CA LYS A 766 56.53 10.32 39.96
C LYS A 766 56.09 10.54 38.51
N GLN A 767 56.77 11.45 37.81
CA GLN A 767 56.85 11.42 36.36
C GLN A 767 57.67 10.20 35.90
N HIS A 768 57.05 9.32 35.12
CA HIS A 768 57.77 8.39 34.25
C HIS A 768 57.53 8.76 32.79
N LYS A 769 58.63 9.22 32.17
CA LYS A 769 59.03 9.26 30.76
C LYS A 769 57.99 8.88 29.69
N THR A 770 57.80 9.81 28.76
CA THR A 770 57.79 9.49 27.33
C THR A 770 58.71 10.46 26.59
N GLN A 771 59.42 9.92 25.60
CA GLN A 771 60.60 10.44 24.94
C GLN A 771 60.36 11.73 24.13
N GLN A 772 61.44 12.51 24.04
CA GLN A 772 61.65 13.60 23.11
C GLN A 772 61.51 13.14 21.64
N LEU A 773 60.87 13.97 20.83
CA LEU A 773 61.27 14.21 19.45
C LEU A 773 61.47 15.73 19.30
N GLN A 774 62.70 16.08 18.95
CA GLN A 774 63.23 17.43 18.81
C GLN A 774 62.51 18.19 17.71
N GLN A 775 62.23 19.48 17.93
CA GLN A 775 62.34 20.48 16.88
C GLN A 775 62.94 21.76 17.46
N THR A 776 64.10 22.09 16.93
CA THR A 776 64.89 23.30 17.11
C THR A 776 64.11 24.56 16.71
N SER A 777 64.11 25.58 17.57
CA SER A 777 63.92 26.96 17.13
C SER A 777 64.92 27.89 17.81
N ILE A 778 65.63 28.61 16.95
CA ILE A 778 66.65 29.61 17.25
C ILE A 778 65.95 30.85 17.82
N GLY A 779 66.40 31.31 18.99
CA GLY A 779 65.82 32.43 19.69
C GLY A 779 66.29 33.79 19.15
N PHE A 780 65.33 34.67 18.87
CA PHE A 780 65.48 36.11 19.08
C PHE A 780 64.55 36.52 20.25
N LYS A 781 65.13 37.17 21.27
CA LYS A 781 64.43 37.75 22.41
C LYS A 781 63.52 38.90 21.94
N ILE A 782 62.24 38.88 22.31
CA ILE A 782 61.36 40.07 22.30
C ILE A 782 60.56 40.14 23.61
N GLU A 783 60.44 41.36 24.12
CA GLU A 783 59.87 41.82 25.40
C GLU A 783 58.36 41.54 25.53
N SER A 784 57.93 40.64 26.43
CA SER A 784 56.50 40.25 26.54
C SER A 784 55.57 41.31 27.13
N ARG A 785 56.08 42.26 27.93
CA ARG A 785 55.23 43.17 28.72
C ARG A 785 54.67 44.37 27.94
N TYR A 786 55.37 44.83 26.90
CA TYR A 786 54.86 45.91 26.03
C TYR A 786 53.84 45.40 24.98
N GLY A 787 53.87 44.10 24.66
CA GLY A 787 52.87 43.45 23.81
C GLY A 787 51.50 43.38 24.49
N GLU A 788 51.45 42.86 25.72
CA GLU A 788 50.23 42.85 26.56
C GLU A 788 49.67 44.26 26.77
N TYR A 789 50.55 45.25 26.88
CA TYR A 789 50.15 46.65 27.00
C TYR A 789 49.46 47.20 25.74
N LYS A 790 49.96 46.87 24.55
CA LYS A 790 49.35 47.28 23.28
C LYS A 790 48.00 46.60 23.04
N GLU A 791 47.85 45.33 23.39
CA GLU A 791 46.55 44.64 23.29
C GLU A 791 45.49 45.27 24.19
N TYR A 792 45.87 45.63 25.42
CA TYR A 792 44.98 46.35 26.33
C TYR A 792 44.55 47.71 25.75
N LEU A 793 45.47 48.48 25.17
CA LEU A 793 45.15 49.77 24.55
C LEU A 793 44.26 49.61 23.29
N ASN A 794 44.46 48.56 22.49
CA ASN A 794 43.57 48.21 21.37
C ASN A 794 42.14 47.92 21.86
N GLN A 795 41.99 47.12 22.91
CA GLN A 795 40.68 46.82 23.51
C GLN A 795 40.02 48.08 24.06
N LEU A 796 40.78 48.96 24.73
CA LEU A 796 40.27 50.24 25.23
C LEU A 796 39.86 51.18 24.09
N SER A 797 40.63 51.23 22.99
CA SER A 797 40.31 52.07 21.83
C SER A 797 39.03 51.60 21.15
N ASN A 798 38.80 50.28 21.05
CA ASN A 798 37.59 49.72 20.47
C ASN A 798 36.32 50.00 21.30
N LEU A 799 36.46 50.43 22.56
CA LEU A 799 35.35 50.77 23.46
C LEU A 799 34.94 52.25 23.41
N ASN A 800 35.54 53.09 22.56
CA ASN A 800 35.19 54.52 22.39
C ASN A 800 35.13 55.33 23.70
N VAL A 801 36.05 55.06 24.63
CA VAL A 801 36.12 55.74 25.93
C VAL A 801 36.61 57.19 25.75
N PRO A 802 36.12 58.19 26.52
CA PRO A 802 36.62 59.56 26.44
C PRO A 802 38.14 59.64 26.64
N GLN A 803 38.82 60.51 25.89
CA GLN A 803 40.28 60.59 25.84
C GLN A 803 40.96 60.70 27.22
N GLU A 804 40.37 61.45 28.15
CA GLU A 804 40.87 61.58 29.53
C GLU A 804 40.80 60.25 30.31
N ALA A 805 39.72 59.48 30.12
CA ALA A 805 39.54 58.16 30.73
C ALA A 805 40.45 57.10 30.09
N PHE A 806 40.69 57.22 28.77
CA PHE A 806 41.65 56.39 28.04
C PHE A 806 43.07 56.57 28.58
N VAL A 807 43.53 57.81 28.70
CA VAL A 807 44.88 58.13 29.23
C VAL A 807 45.03 57.68 30.69
N THR A 808 43.99 57.85 31.51
CA THR A 808 44.01 57.44 32.92
C THR A 808 44.13 55.91 33.06
N SER A 809 43.35 55.17 32.26
CA SER A 809 43.39 53.70 32.25
C SER A 809 44.69 53.15 31.66
N ALA A 810 45.21 53.81 30.61
CA ALA A 810 46.51 53.50 30.02
C ALA A 810 47.65 53.68 31.03
N LYS A 811 47.67 54.78 31.79
CA LYS A 811 48.66 55.03 32.85
C LYS A 811 48.55 54.01 33.98
N ALA A 812 47.34 53.68 34.43
CA ALA A 812 47.12 52.69 35.47
C ALA A 812 47.63 51.30 35.06
N GLN A 813 47.37 50.89 33.82
CA GLN A 813 47.84 49.60 33.30
C GLN A 813 49.36 49.57 33.08
N ALA A 814 49.98 50.69 32.65
CA ALA A 814 51.43 50.77 32.53
C ALA A 814 52.13 50.60 33.89
N SER A 815 51.55 51.20 34.95
CA SER A 815 52.01 51.04 36.32
C SER A 815 51.83 49.60 36.81
N LYS A 816 50.68 48.98 36.55
CA LYS A 816 50.39 47.58 36.90
C LYS A 816 51.37 46.58 36.25
N LEU A 817 51.81 46.86 35.02
CA LEU A 817 52.76 46.03 34.27
C LEU A 817 54.24 46.38 34.53
N ASN A 818 54.53 47.33 35.43
CA ASN A 818 55.87 47.85 35.72
C ASN A 818 56.62 48.31 34.45
N LEU A 819 55.97 49.09 33.60
CA LEU A 819 56.56 49.63 32.35
C LEU A 819 57.19 51.02 32.57
N ASP A 820 58.21 51.34 31.77
CA ASP A 820 58.75 52.71 31.70
C ASP A 820 57.65 53.65 31.17
N LEU A 821 57.25 54.61 32.01
CA LEU A 821 56.17 55.56 31.75
C LEU A 821 56.40 56.40 30.50
N ARG A 822 57.65 56.76 30.15
CA ARG A 822 57.95 57.54 28.94
C ARG A 822 57.73 56.73 27.67
N LYS A 823 58.06 55.44 27.70
CA LYS A 823 57.81 54.52 26.56
C LYS A 823 56.34 54.15 26.44
N ALA A 824 55.65 53.91 27.56
CA ALA A 824 54.21 53.67 27.58
C ALA A 824 53.43 54.89 27.04
N GLU A 825 53.87 56.10 27.38
CA GLU A 825 53.30 57.35 26.89
C GLU A 825 53.44 57.52 25.37
N ALA A 826 54.60 57.19 24.82
CA ALA A 826 54.78 57.18 23.36
C ALA A 826 53.83 56.18 22.66
N ILE A 827 53.49 55.06 23.30
CA ILE A 827 52.61 54.04 22.74
C ILE A 827 51.15 54.47 22.77
N TRP A 828 50.61 54.98 23.88
CA TRP A 828 49.20 55.42 23.89
C TRP A 828 48.98 56.68 23.06
N ASN A 829 49.99 57.53 22.88
CA ASN A 829 49.88 58.73 22.04
C ASN A 829 49.65 58.38 20.55
N GLN A 830 50.06 57.19 20.10
CA GLN A 830 49.77 56.67 18.74
C GLN A 830 48.27 56.38 18.54
N PHE A 831 47.54 56.07 19.61
CA PHE A 831 46.10 55.80 19.57
C PHE A 831 45.27 57.09 19.64
N ILE A 832 45.82 58.13 20.24
CA ILE A 832 45.16 59.43 20.41
C ILE A 832 45.31 60.29 19.15
N ASN A 833 46.43 60.17 18.43
CA ASN A 833 46.69 60.90 17.19
C ASN A 833 47.21 59.94 16.09
N PRO A 834 46.34 59.17 15.41
CA PRO A 834 46.75 58.38 14.27
C PRO A 834 47.19 59.29 13.10
N SER A 835 48.27 58.92 12.41
CA SER A 835 48.77 59.64 11.23
C SER A 835 47.73 59.67 10.10
N PRO A 836 47.70 60.70 9.23
CA PRO A 836 46.67 60.85 8.21
C PRO A 836 46.68 59.70 7.19
N ILE A 837 45.49 59.18 6.90
CA ILE A 837 45.21 58.12 5.91
C ILE A 837 45.63 58.61 4.52
N SER A 838 46.36 57.78 3.78
CA SER A 838 46.75 58.10 2.40
C SER A 838 45.54 58.02 1.45
N PRO A 839 45.51 58.78 0.34
CA PRO A 839 44.40 58.74 -0.62
C PRO A 839 44.09 57.33 -1.15
N GLN A 840 45.12 56.49 -1.27
CA GLN A 840 45.02 55.10 -1.73
C GLN A 840 44.33 54.19 -0.70
N GLU A 841 44.57 54.42 0.60
CA GLU A 841 43.91 53.68 1.68
C GLU A 841 42.41 54.05 1.79
N ALA A 842 42.05 55.30 1.50
CA ALA A 842 40.65 55.75 1.46
C ALA A 842 39.86 55.16 0.28
N GLU A 843 40.47 55.12 -0.91
CA GLU A 843 39.89 54.47 -2.09
C GLU A 843 39.67 52.97 -1.86
N TYR A 844 40.61 52.34 -1.15
CA TYR A 844 40.54 50.93 -0.81
C TYR A 844 39.45 50.61 0.22
N GLU A 845 39.32 51.38 1.31
CA GLU A 845 38.19 51.20 2.25
C GLU A 845 36.83 51.42 1.58
N GLN A 846 36.71 52.36 0.64
CA GLN A 846 35.47 52.59 -0.10
C GLN A 846 35.12 51.41 -1.01
N TYR A 847 36.12 50.80 -1.65
CA TYR A 847 35.94 49.57 -2.43
C TYR A 847 35.50 48.40 -1.56
N LEU A 848 36.13 48.19 -0.39
CA LEU A 848 35.77 47.12 0.53
C LEU A 848 34.34 47.27 1.07
N SER A 849 33.92 48.50 1.37
CA SER A 849 32.56 48.84 1.78
C SER A 849 31.52 48.53 0.68
N GLN A 850 31.86 48.78 -0.58
CA GLN A 850 30.99 48.39 -1.70
C GLN A 850 30.95 46.88 -1.87
N LEU A 851 32.10 46.22 -1.76
CA LEU A 851 32.23 44.77 -1.91
C LEU A 851 31.48 44.01 -0.81
N SER A 852 31.47 44.52 0.43
CA SER A 852 30.74 43.92 1.55
C SER A 852 29.22 44.05 1.42
N ASN A 853 28.73 45.00 0.60
CA ASN A 853 27.31 45.13 0.31
C ASN A 853 26.81 44.12 -0.75
N PHE A 854 27.71 43.48 -1.48
CA PHE A 854 27.38 42.34 -2.31
C PHE A 854 27.55 41.08 -1.44
N ASP A 855 26.53 40.23 -1.38
CA ASP A 855 26.50 39.01 -0.56
C ASP A 855 27.44 37.94 -1.16
N VAL A 856 28.76 38.20 -1.13
CA VAL A 856 29.83 37.43 -1.78
C VAL A 856 30.46 36.48 -0.76
N PRO A 857 30.74 35.21 -1.11
CA PRO A 857 31.45 34.28 -0.23
C PRO A 857 32.79 34.85 0.25
N GLN A 858 33.15 34.59 1.51
CA GLN A 858 34.34 35.15 2.17
C GLN A 858 35.64 34.94 1.36
N ASP A 859 35.84 33.77 0.76
CA ASP A 859 37.02 33.48 -0.07
C ASP A 859 37.07 34.34 -1.34
N ALA A 860 35.92 34.66 -1.92
CA ALA A 860 35.82 35.53 -3.09
C ALA A 860 35.95 37.01 -2.70
N PHE A 861 35.47 37.40 -1.50
CA PHE A 861 35.72 38.72 -0.93
C PHE A 861 37.23 38.95 -0.71
N ILE A 862 37.90 38.02 -0.03
CA ILE A 862 39.34 38.10 0.25
C ILE A 862 40.15 38.15 -1.05
N ASN A 863 39.87 37.28 -2.02
CA ASN A 863 40.56 37.30 -3.31
C ASN A 863 40.36 38.63 -4.07
N SER A 864 39.14 39.18 -4.05
CA SER A 864 38.85 40.45 -4.73
C SER A 864 39.50 41.64 -4.03
N ALA A 865 39.55 41.59 -2.69
CA ALA A 865 40.19 42.57 -1.85
C ALA A 865 41.72 42.53 -2.00
N GLU A 866 42.34 41.34 -2.05
CA GLU A 866 43.77 41.12 -2.36
C GLU A 866 44.15 41.72 -3.71
N ASN A 867 43.34 41.46 -4.74
CA ASN A 867 43.60 41.98 -6.07
C ASN A 867 43.49 43.52 -6.13
N LYS A 868 42.52 44.12 -5.42
CA LYS A 868 42.38 45.59 -5.37
C LYS A 868 43.51 46.25 -4.56
N ALA A 869 44.00 45.60 -3.50
CA ALA A 869 45.16 46.08 -2.74
C ALA A 869 46.43 46.12 -3.60
N LEU A 870 46.65 45.06 -4.39
CA LEU A 870 47.75 44.98 -5.36
C LEU A 870 47.64 46.05 -6.45
N GLU A 871 46.43 46.32 -6.95
CA GLU A 871 46.18 47.36 -7.96
C GLU A 871 46.51 48.77 -7.44
N LEU A 872 46.18 49.05 -6.17
CA LEU A 872 46.43 50.35 -5.53
C LEU A 872 47.85 50.49 -4.94
N GLY A 873 48.69 49.45 -5.05
CA GLY A 873 50.05 49.43 -4.53
C GLY A 873 50.13 49.47 -3.00
N LEU A 874 49.11 48.98 -2.31
CA LEU A 874 49.04 48.98 -0.85
C LEU A 874 49.88 47.85 -0.25
N ASP A 875 50.51 48.16 0.89
CA ASP A 875 51.25 47.15 1.65
C ASP A 875 50.29 46.05 2.13
N LYS A 876 50.66 44.78 1.89
CA LYS A 876 49.79 43.62 2.16
C LYS A 876 49.34 43.54 3.62
N SER A 877 50.24 43.86 4.56
CA SER A 877 49.90 43.80 5.99
C SER A 877 48.89 44.87 6.40
N LYS A 878 48.97 46.05 5.77
CA LYS A 878 47.98 47.12 5.98
C LYS A 878 46.64 46.82 5.30
N ALA A 879 46.66 46.30 4.09
CA ALA A 879 45.46 45.91 3.36
C ALA A 879 44.67 44.79 4.08
N GLU A 880 45.39 43.84 4.68
CA GLU A 880 44.83 42.77 5.53
C GLU A 880 44.11 43.33 6.76
N VAL A 881 44.72 44.28 7.47
CA VAL A 881 44.09 44.94 8.61
C VAL A 881 42.81 45.67 8.19
N LEU A 882 42.81 46.30 7.01
CA LEU A 882 41.66 47.04 6.51
C LEU A 882 40.50 46.12 6.08
N TRP A 883 40.73 45.05 5.31
CA TRP A 883 39.61 44.16 4.92
C TRP A 883 39.10 43.31 6.07
N ASN A 884 39.92 43.00 7.09
CA ASN A 884 39.49 42.20 8.23
C ASN A 884 38.41 42.93 9.05
N LYS A 885 38.37 44.27 9.01
CA LYS A 885 37.27 45.07 9.58
C LYS A 885 35.91 44.79 8.92
N PHE A 886 35.90 44.42 7.64
CA PHE A 886 34.68 44.17 6.87
C PHE A 886 34.27 42.70 6.84
N ILE A 887 35.15 41.79 7.30
CA ILE A 887 34.86 40.37 7.46
C ILE A 887 34.28 40.07 8.85
N MET A 888 34.57 40.92 9.85
CA MET A 888 34.09 40.76 11.24
C MET A 888 32.78 41.49 11.57
N ASN A 889 32.10 42.12 10.60
CA ASN A 889 30.83 42.84 10.79
C ASN A 889 29.66 42.17 10.06
#